data_AF-A0A3B0ANR2-F1
#
_entry.id   AF-A0A3B0ANR2-F1
#
_cell.length_a   1.000
_cell.length_b   1.000
_cell.length_c   1.000
_cell.angle_alpha   90.00
_cell.angle_beta   90.00
_cell.angle_gamma   90.00
#
_symmetry.space_group_name_H-M   'P 1'
#
loop_
_entity.id
_entity.type
_entity.pdbx_description
1 polymer ?
#
loop_
_entity_poly.entity_id
_entity_poly.type
_entity_poly.pdbx_seq_one_letter_code
_entity_poly.pdbx_strand_id
1 'polypeptide(L)'
;MKKLLLVAILLFTFGSNTIVFAETAQTPNLSLLLENGTVLPIGYIDRGRLPDQIGIFTFRYGGESTRPFGAGTVEWIVSGDVIVEKNTDGTAGTRIPSGSFVLSASGTALPGLMEAQVGQIVKVVNGTIELRPEQYADVNGTLITIDKRNATRNTGEVILFDPSFGPSTKQNAYGMEITVVNGVATRVVALTADPNIRNDSPIPSDGYVVSIQTRSPYYTLLNGKVKVGDPVSIVLDPLRYRAVKLGYDGYNVGFRGTDSLIVYDRAFGEKTGTNPYGNEIIVNADGIAVSSGGNNRPIPANGYVLSGVGVKGTWLKDNVPVGSKIRIDPVNKQIIVISTPQAVFDKASYLSSKLRESLQQSRSEFRDVPYEQIEQQLTVAETVYGQVYSMRGSAPAAVLAIGLKQLDQAITDATFLHEESRVMETRGIWVRPKETTREQVEQRMSKIKAAHFNTVYLETWWNGQTIYPTSVADASQNPIYAGFDALQAYIDEGKRLGIEVHAWVENFRAGDGTPSVALTRHPDWGIMSRQGQAYEVADNVKKYYLNPALPEVRNYLSSIYREILTHYDVDGLHLDFTRYPQSKDYSNDFGYDPYTRELFRTAHGADPLALHPGDALWEEWLRFRTDLINSWVDRVAEEARSAKPDLILSAAVWPNYDTAPALFAQETKTWTGKNEIDQIVHMSYVRDASLLVGDMRKSLDIAGGKAFVASGVGAYMYVQDTLIAEQVREVNRAGGAGTAMFEYEATFGGGYDRVLSLGVYRNEAVRPDYRHTKPLTLWLKDMVRKIDEIYVPLQGMSAHDATRYKIQLNIMVKLLEAKETYNPLLAKAVKLQMDVMQGLLSHDPSIQAEVLKRMTTDLEYGLQTLKMVDVKNIR
;
A
#
# COMPACT_ATOMS: atom_id res chain seq x y z
N MET A 1 -9.29 20.57 28.12
CA MET A 1 -10.31 21.63 27.92
C MET A 1 -11.51 21.02 27.21
N LYS A 2 -12.69 21.11 27.84
CA LYS A 2 -13.97 20.61 27.34
C LYS A 2 -14.40 21.37 26.07
N LYS A 3 -14.74 20.67 24.98
CA LYS A 3 -15.60 21.22 23.92
C LYS A 3 -16.78 20.27 23.71
N LEU A 4 -17.96 20.83 23.95
CA LEU A 4 -19.28 20.24 23.78
C LEU A 4 -19.50 19.84 22.31
N LEU A 5 -20.07 18.65 22.10
CA LEU A 5 -20.72 18.28 20.85
C LEU A 5 -22.24 18.39 21.08
N LEU A 6 -22.87 19.37 20.45
CA LEU A 6 -24.32 19.55 20.43
C LEU A 6 -24.90 18.56 19.41
N VAL A 7 -25.68 17.58 19.87
CA VAL A 7 -26.48 16.69 19.00
C VAL A 7 -27.87 17.32 18.86
N ALA A 8 -28.22 17.74 17.65
CA ALA A 8 -29.57 18.17 17.33
C ALA A 8 -30.48 16.94 17.15
N ILE A 9 -31.44 16.76 18.06
CA ILE A 9 -32.48 15.72 17.99
C ILE A 9 -33.68 16.34 17.27
N LEU A 10 -33.92 15.94 16.02
CA LEU A 10 -35.18 16.20 15.31
C LEU A 10 -36.18 15.09 15.66
N LEU A 11 -37.14 15.42 16.53
CA LEU A 11 -38.30 14.59 16.85
C LEU A 11 -39.31 14.67 15.70
N PHE A 12 -39.41 13.63 14.87
CA PHE A 12 -40.57 13.41 14.01
C PHE A 12 -41.64 12.64 14.78
N THR A 13 -42.76 13.29 15.07
CA THR A 13 -43.98 12.65 15.57
C THR A 13 -44.70 11.94 14.42
N PHE A 14 -44.70 10.61 14.39
CA PHE A 14 -45.54 9.83 13.48
C PHE A 14 -46.95 9.68 14.07
N GLY A 15 -47.94 10.22 13.36
CA GLY A 15 -49.36 9.96 13.62
C GLY A 15 -49.71 8.52 13.26
N SER A 16 -50.28 7.78 14.21
CA SER A 16 -50.76 6.41 14.05
C SER A 16 -52.08 6.39 13.26
N ASN A 17 -52.02 6.03 11.98
CA ASN A 17 -53.18 5.54 11.23
C ASN A 17 -53.04 4.04 11.02
N THR A 18 -53.75 3.27 11.85
CA THR A 18 -53.97 1.83 11.66
C THR A 18 -54.92 1.60 10.49
N ILE A 19 -54.39 1.14 9.36
CA ILE A 19 -55.18 0.48 8.32
C ILE A 19 -55.03 -1.03 8.57
N VAL A 20 -56.15 -1.68 8.91
CA VAL A 20 -56.24 -3.14 9.05
C VAL A 20 -56.60 -3.71 7.68
N PHE A 21 -55.63 -4.35 7.01
CA PHE A 21 -55.91 -5.22 5.88
C PHE A 21 -56.09 -6.66 6.38
N ALA A 22 -57.32 -7.17 6.27
CA ALA A 22 -57.59 -8.59 6.40
C ALA A 22 -57.32 -9.26 5.04
N GLU A 23 -56.09 -9.71 4.82
CA GLU A 23 -55.76 -10.61 3.72
C GLU A 23 -55.76 -12.06 4.22
N THR A 24 -56.62 -12.89 3.63
CA THR A 24 -56.51 -14.35 3.66
C THR A 24 -55.21 -14.75 2.95
N ALA A 25 -54.11 -14.80 3.70
CA ALA A 25 -52.79 -15.11 3.14
C ALA A 25 -52.70 -16.60 2.77
N GLN A 26 -52.48 -16.86 1.48
CA GLN A 26 -52.03 -18.14 0.97
C GLN A 26 -50.68 -18.49 1.63
N THR A 27 -50.52 -19.71 2.11
CA THR A 27 -49.24 -20.19 2.65
C THR A 27 -48.17 -20.09 1.56
N PRO A 28 -46.98 -19.52 1.83
CA PRO A 28 -45.93 -19.43 0.84
C PRO A 28 -45.54 -20.83 0.34
N ASN A 29 -45.36 -21.00 -0.98
CA ASN A 29 -44.81 -22.23 -1.53
C ASN A 29 -43.26 -22.23 -1.46
N LEU A 30 -42.70 -21.98 -0.27
CA LEU A 30 -41.26 -21.97 -0.02
C LEU A 30 -40.92 -22.96 1.09
N SER A 31 -39.73 -23.56 0.99
CA SER A 31 -39.16 -24.39 2.05
C SER A 31 -37.71 -24.03 2.31
N LEU A 32 -37.22 -24.37 3.50
CA LEU A 32 -35.81 -24.31 3.85
C LEU A 32 -35.19 -25.70 3.71
N LEU A 33 -34.09 -25.78 2.98
CA LEU A 33 -33.21 -26.94 2.93
C LEU A 33 -32.01 -26.68 3.85
N LEU A 34 -31.88 -27.51 4.89
CA LEU A 34 -30.75 -27.48 5.83
C LEU A 34 -29.58 -28.31 5.30
N GLU A 35 -28.37 -28.04 5.81
CA GLU A 35 -27.13 -28.75 5.44
C GLU A 35 -27.19 -30.26 5.69
N ASN A 36 -28.01 -30.73 6.64
CA ASN A 36 -28.24 -32.16 6.91
C ASN A 36 -29.28 -32.81 5.97
N GLY A 37 -29.80 -32.08 4.98
CA GLY A 37 -30.82 -32.53 4.04
C GLY A 37 -32.28 -32.37 4.51
N THR A 38 -32.49 -31.89 5.74
CA THR A 38 -33.85 -31.65 6.27
C THR A 38 -34.55 -30.53 5.51
N VAL A 39 -35.81 -30.75 5.16
CA VAL A 39 -36.67 -29.76 4.49
C VAL A 39 -37.76 -29.28 5.44
N LEU A 40 -37.82 -27.98 5.69
CA LEU A 40 -38.79 -27.36 6.60
C LEU A 40 -39.68 -26.35 5.85
N PRO A 41 -41.02 -26.41 5.99
CA PRO A 41 -41.91 -25.49 5.29
C PRO A 41 -41.85 -24.07 5.88
N ILE A 42 -41.95 -23.05 5.03
CA ILE A 42 -42.08 -21.65 5.45
C ILE A 42 -43.58 -21.31 5.53
N GLY A 43 -44.02 -20.90 6.71
CA GLY A 43 -45.42 -20.58 6.99
C GLY A 43 -45.83 -19.15 6.64
N TYR A 44 -44.90 -18.19 6.67
CA TYR A 44 -45.19 -16.78 6.37
C TYR A 44 -43.97 -15.97 5.91
N ILE A 45 -44.21 -14.85 5.22
CA ILE A 45 -43.20 -13.87 4.79
C ILE A 45 -43.71 -12.47 5.12
N ASP A 46 -42.85 -11.61 5.66
CA ASP A 46 -43.05 -10.16 5.85
C ASP A 46 -44.36 -9.76 6.54
N ARG A 47 -44.77 -10.55 7.54
CA ARG A 47 -45.97 -10.27 8.35
C ARG A 47 -45.76 -10.62 9.82
N GLY A 48 -46.76 -10.37 10.67
CA GLY A 48 -46.71 -10.74 12.09
C GLY A 48 -46.40 -12.23 12.29
N ARG A 49 -45.59 -12.55 13.30
CA ARG A 49 -45.17 -13.93 13.61
C ARG A 49 -46.38 -14.81 13.86
N LEU A 50 -46.42 -15.96 13.19
CA LEU A 50 -47.40 -17.01 13.45
C LEU A 50 -46.79 -18.06 14.40
N PRO A 51 -47.54 -18.52 15.44
CA PRO A 51 -47.06 -19.54 16.36
C PRO A 51 -46.82 -20.85 15.62
N ASP A 52 -45.87 -21.66 16.12
CA ASP A 52 -45.58 -23.00 15.61
C ASP A 52 -45.15 -23.06 14.13
N GLN A 53 -44.64 -21.94 13.59
CA GLN A 53 -44.25 -21.82 12.18
C GLN A 53 -42.88 -21.16 12.04
N ILE A 54 -42.26 -21.42 10.89
CA ILE A 54 -41.07 -20.70 10.41
C ILE A 54 -41.53 -19.56 9.50
N GLY A 55 -40.98 -18.37 9.70
CA GLY A 55 -41.21 -17.23 8.82
C GLY A 55 -39.93 -16.56 8.36
N ILE A 56 -40.08 -15.75 7.32
CA ILE A 56 -39.03 -14.90 6.76
C ILE A 56 -39.41 -13.43 6.94
N PHE A 57 -38.45 -12.63 7.37
CA PHE A 57 -38.50 -11.17 7.28
C PHE A 57 -37.42 -10.66 6.31
N THR A 58 -37.85 -9.89 5.35
CA THR A 58 -37.03 -9.19 4.36
C THR A 58 -37.16 -7.68 4.56
N PHE A 59 -36.48 -6.92 3.71
CA PHE A 59 -36.60 -5.46 3.70
C PHE A 59 -38.04 -4.96 3.46
N ARG A 60 -38.95 -5.80 2.92
CA ARG A 60 -40.36 -5.46 2.68
C ARG A 60 -41.20 -5.47 3.95
N TYR A 61 -40.68 -6.00 5.07
CA TYR A 61 -41.36 -5.92 6.36
C TYR A 61 -41.60 -4.48 6.85
N GLY A 62 -40.84 -3.51 6.33
CA GLY A 62 -41.08 -2.08 6.57
C GLY A 62 -40.31 -1.47 7.76
N GLY A 63 -39.34 -2.18 8.33
CA GLY A 63 -38.45 -1.69 9.39
C GLY A 63 -37.01 -2.17 9.24
N GLU A 64 -36.06 -1.55 9.97
CA GLU A 64 -34.65 -2.00 10.03
C GLU A 64 -34.47 -3.32 10.80
N SER A 65 -35.45 -3.67 11.64
CA SER A 65 -35.44 -4.87 12.46
C SER A 65 -36.83 -5.50 12.51
N THR A 66 -36.86 -6.80 12.83
CA THR A 66 -38.08 -7.48 13.25
C THR A 66 -38.58 -6.88 14.57
N ARG A 67 -39.86 -7.07 14.90
CA ARG A 67 -40.40 -6.64 16.21
C ARG A 67 -39.79 -7.47 17.36
N PRO A 68 -39.76 -6.97 18.60
CA PRO A 68 -39.34 -7.77 19.75
C PRO A 68 -40.05 -9.14 19.84
N PHE A 69 -39.37 -10.14 20.40
CA PHE A 69 -39.88 -11.51 20.56
C PHE A 69 -39.50 -12.11 21.93
N GLY A 70 -40.23 -13.14 22.36
CA GLY A 70 -40.03 -13.80 23.65
C GLY A 70 -39.15 -15.05 23.55
N ALA A 71 -38.83 -15.66 24.70
CA ALA A 71 -37.92 -16.80 24.82
C ALA A 71 -38.32 -18.07 24.04
N GLY A 72 -39.58 -18.18 23.59
CA GLY A 72 -40.06 -19.28 22.75
C GLY A 72 -39.83 -19.08 21.25
N THR A 73 -39.08 -18.04 20.86
CA THR A 73 -38.74 -17.71 19.47
C THR A 73 -37.25 -17.50 19.36
N VAL A 74 -36.66 -17.98 18.26
CA VAL A 74 -35.27 -17.72 17.89
C VAL A 74 -35.27 -17.18 16.47
N GLU A 75 -34.38 -16.24 16.21
CA GLU A 75 -34.21 -15.66 14.90
C GLU A 75 -32.77 -15.82 14.38
N TRP A 76 -32.60 -15.89 13.07
CA TRP A 76 -31.30 -16.03 12.41
C TRP A 76 -31.20 -15.08 11.24
N ILE A 77 -30.06 -14.41 11.08
CA ILE A 77 -29.76 -13.66 9.86
C ILE A 77 -29.12 -14.61 8.87
N VAL A 78 -29.66 -14.68 7.66
CA VAL A 78 -29.15 -15.50 6.55
C VAL A 78 -28.68 -14.61 5.42
N SER A 79 -27.42 -14.81 5.01
CA SER A 79 -26.75 -14.11 3.91
C SER A 79 -26.04 -15.15 3.05
N GLY A 80 -26.19 -15.11 1.73
CA GLY A 80 -25.51 -16.06 0.81
C GLY A 80 -25.80 -17.55 1.10
N ASP A 81 -27.03 -17.87 1.50
CA ASP A 81 -27.46 -19.19 2.00
C ASP A 81 -26.72 -19.67 3.26
N VAL A 82 -26.15 -18.76 4.06
CA VAL A 82 -25.40 -19.09 5.28
C VAL A 82 -25.98 -18.32 6.45
N ILE A 83 -26.17 -19.00 7.58
CA ILE A 83 -26.48 -18.32 8.85
C ILE A 83 -25.28 -17.49 9.26
N VAL A 84 -25.43 -16.17 9.31
CA VAL A 84 -24.35 -15.24 9.72
C VAL A 84 -24.53 -14.73 11.14
N GLU A 85 -25.74 -14.75 11.67
CA GLU A 85 -26.04 -14.39 13.06
C GLU A 85 -27.20 -15.25 13.59
N LYS A 86 -27.16 -15.55 14.89
CA LYS A 86 -28.25 -16.21 15.62
C LYS A 86 -28.62 -15.34 16.81
N ASN A 87 -29.88 -14.94 16.87
CA ASN A 87 -30.42 -14.10 17.93
C ASN A 87 -31.42 -14.88 18.79
N THR A 88 -31.05 -15.11 20.04
CA THR A 88 -31.91 -15.69 21.07
C THR A 88 -32.46 -14.64 22.04
N ASP A 89 -31.98 -13.40 21.95
CA ASP A 89 -32.44 -12.26 22.76
C ASP A 89 -33.36 -11.37 21.92
N GLY A 90 -34.66 -11.60 22.09
CA GLY A 90 -35.67 -10.88 21.35
C GLY A 90 -36.03 -9.50 21.89
N THR A 91 -35.31 -8.96 22.89
CA THR A 91 -35.66 -7.66 23.51
C THR A 91 -35.74 -6.50 22.51
N ALA A 92 -34.83 -6.47 21.52
CA ALA A 92 -34.81 -5.46 20.47
C ALA A 92 -35.28 -5.97 19.08
N GLY A 93 -35.70 -7.24 19.00
CA GLY A 93 -35.86 -7.95 17.73
C GLY A 93 -34.51 -8.22 17.05
N THR A 94 -34.54 -8.56 15.77
CA THR A 94 -33.34 -8.88 14.96
C THR A 94 -33.25 -7.94 13.78
N ARG A 95 -32.06 -7.39 13.53
CA ARG A 95 -31.82 -6.53 12.36
C ARG A 95 -32.09 -7.30 11.08
N ILE A 96 -32.63 -6.61 10.07
CA ILE A 96 -32.85 -7.11 8.71
C ILE A 96 -31.83 -6.40 7.81
N PRO A 97 -30.62 -6.96 7.61
CA PRO A 97 -29.59 -6.32 6.81
C PRO A 97 -29.91 -6.37 5.33
N SER A 98 -29.31 -5.46 4.56
CA SER A 98 -29.32 -5.55 3.10
C SER A 98 -28.55 -6.81 2.65
N GLY A 99 -28.93 -7.35 1.50
CA GLY A 99 -28.39 -8.60 0.96
C GLY A 99 -28.75 -9.84 1.76
N SER A 100 -29.59 -9.71 2.79
CA SER A 100 -29.89 -10.75 3.79
C SER A 100 -31.38 -10.78 4.14
N PHE A 101 -31.80 -11.84 4.82
CA PHE A 101 -33.13 -11.97 5.41
C PHE A 101 -33.04 -12.57 6.81
N VAL A 102 -34.09 -12.38 7.61
CA VAL A 102 -34.20 -12.98 8.95
C VAL A 102 -35.14 -14.17 8.90
N LEU A 103 -34.67 -15.33 9.36
CA LEU A 103 -35.51 -16.47 9.69
C LEU A 103 -36.01 -16.35 11.12
N SER A 104 -37.28 -16.66 11.35
CA SER A 104 -37.89 -16.71 12.68
C SER A 104 -38.61 -18.02 12.88
N ALA A 105 -38.28 -18.77 13.93
CA ALA A 105 -38.96 -20.02 14.28
C ALA A 105 -39.48 -19.95 15.73
N SER A 106 -40.68 -20.48 15.96
CA SER A 106 -41.30 -20.50 17.28
C SER A 106 -42.03 -21.82 17.56
N GLY A 107 -42.25 -22.12 18.84
CA GLY A 107 -43.04 -23.28 19.27
C GLY A 107 -42.52 -24.61 18.72
N THR A 108 -43.42 -25.44 18.21
CA THR A 108 -43.14 -26.77 17.65
C THR A 108 -42.31 -26.76 16.35
N ALA A 109 -42.20 -25.62 15.67
CA ALA A 109 -41.30 -25.48 14.53
C ALA A 109 -39.85 -25.18 14.92
N LEU A 110 -39.62 -24.73 16.16
CA LEU A 110 -38.29 -24.36 16.65
C LEU A 110 -37.30 -25.54 16.69
N PRO A 111 -37.63 -26.74 17.20
CA PRO A 111 -36.67 -27.85 17.30
C PRO A 111 -35.96 -28.19 15.97
N GLY A 112 -36.64 -28.05 14.84
CA GLY A 112 -36.07 -28.31 13.51
C GLY A 112 -34.98 -27.31 13.08
N LEU A 113 -34.94 -26.11 13.67
CA LEU A 113 -33.95 -25.07 13.39
C LEU A 113 -33.09 -24.69 14.61
N MET A 114 -33.46 -25.13 15.81
CA MET A 114 -32.84 -24.70 17.06
C MET A 114 -31.35 -25.03 17.12
N GLU A 115 -30.96 -26.18 16.57
CA GLU A 115 -29.58 -26.62 16.50
C GLU A 115 -28.76 -25.84 15.46
N ALA A 116 -29.42 -25.06 14.59
CA ALA A 116 -28.74 -24.36 13.52
C ALA A 116 -27.80 -23.26 14.08
N GLN A 117 -26.54 -23.28 13.63
CA GLN A 117 -25.45 -22.42 14.10
C GLN A 117 -24.91 -21.51 13.01
N VAL A 118 -24.23 -20.43 13.43
CA VAL A 118 -23.51 -19.53 12.53
C VAL A 118 -22.50 -20.33 11.69
N GLY A 119 -22.58 -20.15 10.38
CA GLY A 119 -21.77 -20.80 9.35
C GLY A 119 -22.42 -21.98 8.67
N GLN A 120 -23.54 -22.50 9.19
CA GLN A 120 -24.29 -23.55 8.50
C GLN A 120 -25.03 -23.04 7.28
N ILE A 121 -25.16 -23.90 6.28
CA ILE A 121 -25.87 -23.59 5.04
C ILE A 121 -27.38 -23.79 5.26
N VAL A 122 -28.15 -22.76 4.95
CA VAL A 122 -29.62 -22.78 4.92
C VAL A 122 -30.07 -22.16 3.62
N LYS A 123 -30.61 -23.00 2.73
CA LYS A 123 -31.02 -22.59 1.39
C LYS A 123 -32.54 -22.53 1.29
N VAL A 124 -33.06 -21.47 0.67
CA VAL A 124 -34.48 -21.39 0.33
C VAL A 124 -34.69 -22.13 -0.99
N VAL A 125 -35.65 -23.03 -1.00
CA VAL A 125 -36.02 -23.86 -2.16
C VAL A 125 -37.51 -23.68 -2.48
N ASN A 126 -37.92 -24.15 -3.66
CA ASN A 126 -39.27 -24.00 -4.21
C ASN A 126 -39.69 -22.55 -4.54
N GLY A 127 -38.74 -21.62 -4.52
CA GLY A 127 -38.88 -20.25 -5.01
C GLY A 127 -37.67 -19.39 -4.63
N THR A 128 -37.80 -18.07 -4.73
CA THR A 128 -36.73 -17.10 -4.41
C THR A 128 -37.23 -16.05 -3.42
N ILE A 129 -36.30 -15.47 -2.66
CA ILE A 129 -36.54 -14.32 -1.80
C ILE A 129 -35.94 -13.09 -2.48
N GLU A 130 -36.71 -12.03 -2.53
CA GLU A 130 -36.20 -10.73 -2.98
C GLU A 130 -35.43 -10.05 -1.85
N LEU A 131 -34.18 -9.68 -2.13
CA LEU A 131 -33.29 -9.05 -1.16
C LEU A 131 -32.98 -7.62 -1.61
N ARG A 132 -32.84 -6.71 -0.65
CA ARG A 132 -32.37 -5.35 -0.90
C ARG A 132 -30.88 -5.39 -1.24
N PRO A 133 -30.37 -4.76 -2.32
CA PRO A 133 -28.93 -4.73 -2.58
C PRO A 133 -28.17 -4.04 -1.43
N GLU A 134 -26.92 -4.46 -1.16
CA GLU A 134 -26.08 -3.88 -0.09
C GLU A 134 -25.80 -2.38 -0.30
N GLN A 135 -25.69 -1.98 -1.57
CA GLN A 135 -25.52 -0.59 -1.98
C GLN A 135 -26.38 -0.37 -3.21
N TYR A 136 -27.24 0.65 -3.17
CA TYR A 136 -28.09 0.98 -4.30
C TYR A 136 -28.38 2.48 -4.38
N ALA A 137 -28.70 2.94 -5.59
CA ALA A 137 -29.43 4.19 -5.76
C ALA A 137 -30.89 3.87 -6.04
N ASP A 138 -31.80 4.66 -5.47
CA ASP A 138 -33.17 4.75 -5.94
C ASP A 138 -33.24 5.96 -6.87
N VAL A 139 -33.42 5.71 -8.17
CA VAL A 139 -33.58 6.75 -9.19
C VAL A 139 -35.03 6.74 -9.62
N ASN A 140 -35.81 7.69 -9.08
CA ASN A 140 -37.23 7.86 -9.38
C ASN A 140 -38.06 6.56 -9.23
N GLY A 141 -37.87 5.84 -8.13
CA GLY A 141 -38.53 4.57 -7.82
C GLY A 141 -37.87 3.33 -8.43
N THR A 142 -36.78 3.50 -9.18
CA THR A 142 -36.02 2.39 -9.77
C THR A 142 -34.77 2.12 -8.95
N LEU A 143 -34.71 0.95 -8.30
CA LEU A 143 -33.55 0.51 -7.54
C LEU A 143 -32.44 0.03 -8.49
N ILE A 144 -31.28 0.67 -8.42
CA ILE A 144 -30.07 0.31 -9.15
C ILE A 144 -28.97 -0.10 -8.19
N THR A 145 -28.46 -1.32 -8.33
CA THR A 145 -27.32 -1.77 -7.54
C THR A 145 -26.09 -0.94 -7.88
N ILE A 146 -25.34 -0.54 -6.84
CA ILE A 146 -24.04 0.12 -6.98
C ILE A 146 -22.97 -0.95 -6.80
N ASP A 147 -22.16 -1.17 -7.84
CA ASP A 147 -21.14 -2.22 -7.83
C ASP A 147 -19.86 -1.76 -7.14
N LYS A 148 -19.47 -0.49 -7.33
CA LYS A 148 -18.26 0.10 -6.73
C LYS A 148 -18.45 1.58 -6.42
N ARG A 149 -17.49 2.14 -5.68
CA ARG A 149 -17.37 3.58 -5.40
C ARG A 149 -16.03 4.12 -5.87
N ASN A 150 -16.00 5.35 -6.38
CA ASN A 150 -14.78 6.11 -6.66
C ASN A 150 -13.73 5.32 -7.47
N ALA A 151 -14.19 4.56 -8.48
CA ALA A 151 -13.36 3.63 -9.24
C ALA A 151 -13.61 3.76 -10.75
N THR A 152 -12.68 3.29 -11.58
CA THR A 152 -12.92 3.21 -13.03
C THR A 152 -14.09 2.27 -13.34
N ARG A 153 -15.02 2.74 -14.17
CA ARG A 153 -16.22 2.02 -14.59
C ARG A 153 -15.89 1.00 -15.69
N ASN A 154 -15.97 -0.29 -15.37
CA ASN A 154 -15.82 -1.35 -16.38
C ASN A 154 -17.16 -1.74 -16.99
N THR A 155 -17.09 -2.59 -18.02
CA THR A 155 -18.25 -3.12 -18.74
C THR A 155 -19.28 -3.74 -17.79
N GLY A 156 -20.52 -3.28 -17.86
CA GLY A 156 -21.65 -3.76 -17.05
C GLY A 156 -21.85 -3.07 -15.71
N GLU A 157 -20.88 -2.27 -15.25
CA GLU A 157 -20.84 -1.78 -13.86
C GLU A 157 -21.60 -0.45 -13.65
N VAL A 158 -22.08 -0.26 -12.42
CA VAL A 158 -22.58 1.00 -11.85
C VAL A 158 -21.61 1.47 -10.77
N ILE A 159 -21.11 2.70 -10.90
CA ILE A 159 -20.16 3.32 -9.97
C ILE A 159 -20.78 4.55 -9.32
N LEU A 160 -20.63 4.68 -8.01
CA LEU A 160 -20.93 5.92 -7.29
C LEU A 160 -19.65 6.74 -7.11
N PHE A 161 -19.64 7.98 -7.60
CA PHE A 161 -18.58 8.94 -7.34
C PHE A 161 -19.02 9.98 -6.32
N ASP A 162 -18.16 10.27 -5.34
CA ASP A 162 -18.35 11.31 -4.34
C ASP A 162 -17.14 12.26 -4.29
N PRO A 163 -17.21 13.40 -3.55
CA PRO A 163 -16.19 14.45 -3.59
C PRO A 163 -14.77 13.97 -3.24
N SER A 164 -14.65 12.84 -2.54
CA SER A 164 -13.33 12.28 -2.19
C SER A 164 -12.58 11.71 -3.39
N PHE A 165 -13.24 11.41 -4.51
CA PHE A 165 -12.56 10.91 -5.72
C PHE A 165 -11.77 12.00 -6.45
N GLY A 166 -12.23 13.25 -6.35
CA GLY A 166 -11.67 14.38 -7.06
C GLY A 166 -12.73 15.25 -7.73
N PRO A 167 -12.33 16.18 -8.61
CA PRO A 167 -13.24 17.18 -9.16
C PRO A 167 -14.23 16.63 -10.20
N SER A 168 -13.98 15.45 -10.78
CA SER A 168 -14.82 14.85 -11.83
C SER A 168 -14.66 13.32 -11.89
N THR A 169 -15.59 12.63 -12.55
CA THR A 169 -15.64 11.15 -12.59
C THR A 169 -14.57 10.51 -13.47
N LYS A 170 -13.99 11.23 -14.44
CA LYS A 170 -12.95 10.78 -15.38
C LYS A 170 -13.34 9.53 -16.20
N GLN A 171 -14.63 9.27 -16.39
CA GLN A 171 -15.06 8.06 -17.13
C GLN A 171 -15.05 8.28 -18.65
N ASN A 172 -14.98 7.16 -19.38
CA ASN A 172 -15.10 7.15 -20.83
C ASN A 172 -16.55 7.41 -21.27
N ALA A 173 -16.78 7.55 -22.59
CA ALA A 173 -18.10 7.86 -23.15
C ALA A 173 -19.13 6.72 -23.04
N TYR A 174 -18.74 5.49 -22.68
CA TYR A 174 -19.59 4.30 -22.78
C TYR A 174 -20.51 4.10 -21.57
N GLY A 175 -21.38 5.05 -21.31
CA GLY A 175 -22.41 4.93 -20.28
C GLY A 175 -23.26 6.17 -20.11
N MET A 176 -23.90 6.27 -18.96
CA MET A 176 -24.60 7.47 -18.50
C MET A 176 -24.13 7.87 -17.12
N GLU A 177 -24.28 9.14 -16.78
CA GLU A 177 -23.96 9.73 -15.49
C GLU A 177 -25.09 10.63 -15.03
N ILE A 178 -25.50 10.44 -13.78
CA ILE A 178 -26.52 11.22 -13.11
C ILE A 178 -25.84 11.95 -11.96
N THR A 179 -25.60 13.25 -12.11
CA THR A 179 -25.11 14.12 -11.03
C THR A 179 -26.28 14.48 -10.14
N VAL A 180 -26.08 14.36 -8.83
CA VAL A 180 -27.11 14.54 -7.81
C VAL A 180 -26.62 15.54 -6.78
N VAL A 181 -27.47 16.51 -6.45
CA VAL A 181 -27.26 17.48 -5.36
C VAL A 181 -28.57 17.59 -4.59
N ASN A 182 -28.51 17.56 -3.25
CA ASN A 182 -29.69 17.63 -2.39
C ASN A 182 -30.78 16.59 -2.74
N GLY A 183 -30.38 15.38 -3.15
CA GLY A 183 -31.29 14.27 -3.43
C GLY A 183 -32.07 14.37 -4.74
N VAL A 184 -31.68 15.25 -5.65
CA VAL A 184 -32.30 15.38 -6.98
C VAL A 184 -31.24 15.38 -8.08
N ALA A 185 -31.57 14.78 -9.23
CA ALA A 185 -30.71 14.81 -10.40
C ALA A 185 -30.55 16.25 -10.91
N THR A 186 -29.34 16.79 -10.92
CA THR A 186 -29.02 18.14 -11.42
C THR A 186 -28.38 18.12 -12.80
N ARG A 187 -27.84 16.97 -13.22
CA ARG A 187 -27.31 16.75 -14.56
C ARG A 187 -27.45 15.28 -14.94
N VAL A 188 -27.84 15.02 -16.18
CA VAL A 188 -27.87 13.67 -16.76
C VAL A 188 -27.13 13.70 -18.08
N VAL A 189 -26.08 12.89 -18.22
CA VAL A 189 -25.30 12.72 -19.46
C VAL A 189 -25.39 11.27 -19.87
N ALA A 190 -25.63 10.95 -21.14
CA ALA A 190 -25.68 9.57 -21.64
C ALA A 190 -24.76 9.40 -22.85
N LEU A 191 -24.63 8.16 -23.35
CA LEU A 191 -23.80 7.87 -24.52
C LEU A 191 -24.28 8.70 -25.71
N THR A 192 -23.35 9.40 -26.35
CA THR A 192 -23.59 10.18 -27.56
C THR A 192 -22.91 9.53 -28.77
N ALA A 193 -23.34 9.90 -29.98
CA ALA A 193 -22.69 9.46 -31.21
C ALA A 193 -21.30 10.09 -31.42
N ASP A 194 -20.96 11.16 -30.69
CA ASP A 194 -19.65 11.79 -30.72
C ASP A 194 -18.72 11.14 -29.68
N PRO A 195 -17.70 10.38 -30.11
CA PRO A 195 -16.79 9.69 -29.21
C PRO A 195 -15.88 10.62 -28.41
N ASN A 196 -15.82 11.92 -28.74
CA ASN A 196 -15.01 12.90 -28.00
C ASN A 196 -15.72 13.40 -26.73
N ILE A 197 -17.03 13.22 -26.63
CA ILE A 197 -17.81 13.61 -25.45
C ILE A 197 -17.74 12.47 -24.43
N ARG A 198 -16.96 12.68 -23.36
CA ARG A 198 -16.80 11.71 -22.28
C ARG A 198 -17.94 11.81 -21.25
N ASN A 199 -18.25 10.70 -20.58
CA ASN A 199 -18.97 10.77 -19.30
C ASN A 199 -17.97 11.17 -18.21
N ASP A 200 -17.53 12.42 -18.23
CA ASP A 200 -16.66 12.99 -17.20
C ASP A 200 -17.41 14.11 -16.48
N SER A 201 -18.39 13.73 -15.68
CA SER A 201 -19.22 14.70 -14.97
C SER A 201 -18.46 15.30 -13.80
N PRO A 202 -18.55 16.64 -13.58
CA PRO A 202 -18.09 17.27 -12.36
C PRO A 202 -18.76 16.62 -11.15
N ILE A 203 -17.96 16.36 -10.12
CA ILE A 203 -18.47 15.84 -8.85
C ILE A 203 -18.72 17.05 -7.93
N PRO A 204 -19.97 17.34 -7.58
CA PRO A 204 -20.30 18.48 -6.71
C PRO A 204 -19.81 18.24 -5.29
N SER A 205 -19.27 19.26 -4.63
CA SER A 205 -18.72 19.16 -3.26
C SER A 205 -19.74 18.74 -2.19
N ASP A 206 -21.03 18.93 -2.45
CA ASP A 206 -22.18 18.61 -1.60
C ASP A 206 -23.10 17.53 -2.21
N GLY A 207 -22.59 16.75 -3.16
CA GLY A 207 -23.37 15.73 -3.85
C GLY A 207 -22.54 14.55 -4.38
N TYR A 208 -23.05 13.88 -5.41
CA TYR A 208 -22.44 12.67 -5.96
C TYR A 208 -22.82 12.46 -7.42
N VAL A 209 -22.16 11.53 -8.10
CA VAL A 209 -22.49 11.10 -9.48
C VAL A 209 -22.71 9.60 -9.52
N VAL A 210 -23.85 9.14 -10.05
CA VAL A 210 -24.10 7.73 -10.35
C VAL A 210 -23.79 7.45 -11.81
N SER A 211 -22.81 6.59 -12.05
CA SER A 211 -22.21 6.34 -13.36
C SER A 211 -22.50 4.90 -13.82
N ILE A 212 -23.30 4.73 -14.87
CA ILE A 212 -23.88 3.45 -15.29
C ILE A 212 -23.34 3.08 -16.68
N GLN A 213 -22.67 1.94 -16.80
CA GLN A 213 -22.09 1.49 -18.07
C GLN A 213 -23.16 0.94 -19.03
N THR A 214 -22.99 1.10 -20.35
CA THR A 214 -24.02 0.74 -21.35
C THR A 214 -24.49 -0.72 -21.38
N ARG A 215 -23.67 -1.68 -20.95
CA ARG A 215 -24.03 -3.10 -20.82
C ARG A 215 -24.66 -3.43 -19.47
N SER A 216 -24.75 -2.48 -18.55
CA SER A 216 -25.51 -2.66 -17.33
C SER A 216 -26.99 -2.82 -17.67
N PRO A 217 -27.73 -3.74 -17.04
CA PRO A 217 -29.18 -3.86 -17.25
C PRO A 217 -29.92 -2.56 -16.88
N TYR A 218 -29.34 -1.74 -16.00
CA TYR A 218 -29.89 -0.46 -15.57
C TYR A 218 -29.78 0.65 -16.63
N TYR A 219 -28.82 0.55 -17.55
CA TYR A 219 -28.65 1.58 -18.58
C TYR A 219 -29.89 1.68 -19.45
N THR A 220 -30.39 0.57 -19.99
CA THR A 220 -31.60 0.55 -20.83
C THR A 220 -32.86 0.89 -20.02
N LEU A 221 -32.85 0.62 -18.72
CA LEU A 221 -33.97 0.98 -17.85
C LEU A 221 -34.09 2.50 -17.67
N LEU A 222 -32.96 3.20 -17.53
CA LEU A 222 -32.91 4.61 -17.13
C LEU A 222 -32.60 5.59 -18.27
N ASN A 223 -31.85 5.17 -19.29
CA ASN A 223 -31.44 6.04 -20.39
C ASN A 223 -32.67 6.59 -21.15
N GLY A 224 -32.72 7.91 -21.33
CA GLY A 224 -33.85 8.62 -21.94
C GLY A 224 -35.09 8.76 -21.04
N LYS A 225 -35.08 8.18 -19.83
CA LYS A 225 -36.21 8.26 -18.88
C LYS A 225 -35.92 9.14 -17.67
N VAL A 226 -34.68 9.14 -17.18
CA VAL A 226 -34.26 10.01 -16.07
C VAL A 226 -34.06 11.44 -16.56
N LYS A 227 -34.57 12.41 -15.81
CA LYS A 227 -34.50 13.85 -16.13
C LYS A 227 -33.93 14.65 -14.95
N VAL A 228 -33.42 15.83 -15.27
CA VAL A 228 -33.07 16.82 -14.25
C VAL A 228 -34.33 17.14 -13.42
N GLY A 229 -34.19 17.13 -12.10
CA GLY A 229 -35.29 17.28 -11.13
C GLY A 229 -35.84 15.95 -10.60
N ASP A 230 -35.52 14.81 -11.22
CA ASP A 230 -35.97 13.52 -10.70
C ASP A 230 -35.33 13.24 -9.33
N PRO A 231 -36.09 12.65 -8.38
CA PRO A 231 -35.56 12.30 -7.08
C PRO A 231 -34.54 11.16 -7.21
N VAL A 232 -33.39 11.33 -6.55
CA VAL A 232 -32.36 10.32 -6.46
C VAL A 232 -31.89 10.21 -5.03
N SER A 233 -31.95 9.00 -4.47
CA SER A 233 -31.39 8.71 -3.16
C SER A 233 -30.37 7.59 -3.24
N ILE A 234 -29.39 7.60 -2.34
CA ILE A 234 -28.40 6.54 -2.21
C ILE A 234 -28.59 5.91 -0.85
N VAL A 235 -28.64 4.58 -0.84
CA VAL A 235 -28.61 3.80 0.39
C VAL A 235 -27.36 2.94 0.35
N LEU A 236 -26.48 3.20 1.32
CA LEU A 236 -25.32 2.37 1.59
C LEU A 236 -25.63 1.65 2.90
N ASP A 237 -25.73 0.33 2.88
CA ASP A 237 -25.80 -0.41 4.13
C ASP A 237 -24.46 -0.26 4.85
N PRO A 238 -24.43 0.42 6.00
CA PRO A 238 -23.16 0.72 6.65
C PRO A 238 -22.67 -0.48 7.48
N LEU A 239 -23.48 -1.53 7.63
CA LEU A 239 -23.15 -2.74 8.37
C LEU A 239 -22.99 -3.93 7.43
N ARG A 240 -21.79 -4.50 7.40
CA ARG A 240 -21.49 -5.66 6.56
C ARG A 240 -22.05 -6.91 7.22
N TYR A 241 -23.09 -7.52 6.63
CA TYR A 241 -23.62 -8.84 6.98
C TYR A 241 -23.50 -9.78 5.78
N ARG A 242 -22.31 -10.35 5.62
CA ARG A 242 -21.95 -11.03 4.37
C ARG A 242 -21.37 -12.41 4.63
N ALA A 243 -21.87 -13.39 3.90
CA ALA A 243 -21.20 -14.69 3.76
C ALA A 243 -20.80 -14.91 2.31
N VAL A 244 -19.54 -15.31 2.10
CA VAL A 244 -19.01 -15.68 0.79
C VAL A 244 -18.27 -17.00 0.87
N LYS A 245 -18.24 -17.72 -0.25
CA LYS A 245 -17.67 -19.06 -0.34
C LYS A 245 -16.55 -19.07 -1.38
N LEU A 246 -15.49 -19.84 -1.14
CA LEU A 246 -14.42 -20.06 -2.11
C LEU A 246 -13.94 -21.51 -2.03
N GLY A 247 -13.83 -22.18 -3.18
CA GLY A 247 -13.29 -23.53 -3.25
C GLY A 247 -11.78 -23.57 -2.96
N TYR A 248 -11.34 -24.52 -2.13
CA TYR A 248 -9.92 -24.80 -1.89
C TYR A 248 -9.48 -26.04 -2.67
N ASP A 249 -8.23 -26.05 -3.15
CA ASP A 249 -7.72 -27.06 -4.07
C ASP A 249 -6.95 -28.17 -3.34
N GLY A 250 -6.44 -27.87 -2.15
CA GLY A 250 -5.68 -28.83 -1.36
C GLY A 250 -5.69 -28.53 0.13
N TYR A 251 -5.36 -29.55 0.90
CA TYR A 251 -5.23 -29.50 2.36
C TYR A 251 -3.88 -30.12 2.72
N ASN A 252 -3.02 -29.39 3.43
CA ASN A 252 -1.65 -29.78 3.80
C ASN A 252 -0.81 -30.32 2.62
N VAL A 253 -0.91 -29.69 1.44
CA VAL A 253 -0.12 -30.07 0.26
C VAL A 253 1.17 -29.25 0.15
N GLY A 254 2.27 -29.89 -0.22
CA GLY A 254 3.59 -29.25 -0.29
C GLY A 254 3.78 -28.21 -1.40
N PHE A 255 2.89 -28.17 -2.39
CA PHE A 255 2.98 -27.25 -3.53
C PHE A 255 1.73 -26.38 -3.68
N ARG A 256 1.93 -25.06 -3.72
CA ARG A 256 0.90 -24.04 -4.02
C ARG A 256 1.11 -23.51 -5.44
N GLY A 257 0.39 -24.08 -6.40
CA GLY A 257 0.42 -23.70 -7.83
C GLY A 257 -0.40 -22.45 -8.14
N THR A 258 -0.26 -21.89 -9.35
CA THR A 258 -0.99 -20.68 -9.79
C THR A 258 -2.49 -20.80 -9.57
N ASP A 259 -3.13 -19.70 -9.14
CA ASP A 259 -4.58 -19.60 -8.91
C ASP A 259 -5.16 -20.62 -7.91
N SER A 260 -4.31 -21.22 -7.06
CA SER A 260 -4.73 -22.17 -6.04
C SER A 260 -4.97 -21.54 -4.66
N LEU A 261 -5.77 -22.22 -3.85
CA LEU A 261 -6.03 -21.98 -2.44
C LEU A 261 -5.76 -23.28 -1.67
N ILE A 262 -4.80 -23.25 -0.77
CA ILE A 262 -4.42 -24.38 0.09
C ILE A 262 -4.75 -24.05 1.55
N VAL A 263 -5.28 -25.03 2.28
CA VAL A 263 -5.42 -24.95 3.74
C VAL A 263 -4.24 -25.67 4.39
N TYR A 264 -3.57 -25.01 5.33
CA TYR A 264 -2.47 -25.58 6.11
C TYR A 264 -2.81 -25.58 7.60
N ASP A 265 -2.81 -26.74 8.24
CA ASP A 265 -2.87 -26.85 9.70
C ASP A 265 -1.57 -27.37 10.30
N ARG A 266 -1.52 -27.46 11.63
CA ARG A 266 -0.31 -27.82 12.36
C ARG A 266 0.24 -29.20 12.00
N ALA A 267 -0.56 -30.10 11.41
CA ALA A 267 -0.09 -31.41 10.96
C ALA A 267 0.85 -31.31 9.73
N PHE A 268 0.82 -30.21 8.99
CA PHE A 268 1.77 -29.95 7.91
C PHE A 268 3.17 -29.55 8.44
N GLY A 269 3.20 -28.70 9.48
CA GLY A 269 4.44 -28.19 10.06
C GLY A 269 4.24 -26.88 10.84
N GLU A 270 5.35 -26.24 11.22
CA GLU A 270 5.31 -24.96 11.94
C GLU A 270 4.98 -23.75 11.05
N LYS A 271 5.21 -23.88 9.74
CA LYS A 271 4.99 -22.85 8.72
C LYS A 271 4.45 -23.47 7.43
N THR A 272 3.84 -22.65 6.57
CA THR A 272 3.26 -23.12 5.31
C THR A 272 4.29 -23.48 4.23
N GLY A 273 5.53 -22.96 4.32
CA GLY A 273 6.59 -23.25 3.34
C GLY A 273 6.34 -22.66 1.95
N THR A 274 5.38 -21.75 1.80
CA THR A 274 4.91 -21.27 0.49
C THR A 274 5.83 -20.24 -0.13
N ASN A 275 5.80 -20.15 -1.46
CA ASN A 275 6.48 -19.10 -2.24
C ASN A 275 5.93 -17.68 -1.92
N PRO A 276 6.62 -16.60 -2.34
CA PRO A 276 6.28 -15.22 -1.94
C PRO A 276 5.21 -14.54 -2.83
N TYR A 277 4.53 -15.28 -3.70
CA TYR A 277 3.63 -14.71 -4.72
C TYR A 277 2.15 -14.68 -4.31
N GLY A 278 1.82 -15.11 -3.09
CA GLY A 278 0.44 -15.26 -2.62
C GLY A 278 0.07 -14.33 -1.49
N ASN A 279 -1.09 -14.62 -0.90
CA ASN A 279 -1.63 -13.96 0.27
C ASN A 279 -2.11 -15.03 1.25
N GLU A 280 -1.65 -14.93 2.50
CA GLU A 280 -2.02 -15.86 3.56
C GLU A 280 -2.92 -15.21 4.62
N ILE A 281 -3.93 -15.95 5.08
CA ILE A 281 -4.78 -15.59 6.22
C ILE A 281 -4.49 -16.57 7.35
N ILE A 282 -4.06 -16.07 8.51
CA ILE A 282 -3.93 -16.88 9.72
C ILE A 282 -5.30 -16.93 10.41
N VAL A 283 -5.78 -18.13 10.71
CA VAL A 283 -7.04 -18.38 11.39
C VAL A 283 -6.76 -19.07 12.73
N ASN A 284 -7.33 -18.55 13.82
CA ASN A 284 -7.15 -19.10 15.16
C ASN A 284 -8.07 -20.32 15.41
N ALA A 285 -8.01 -20.86 16.63
CA ALA A 285 -8.78 -22.05 17.03
C ALA A 285 -10.30 -21.85 17.01
N ASP A 286 -10.77 -20.62 17.16
CA ASP A 286 -12.19 -20.27 17.13
C ASP A 286 -12.71 -20.06 15.70
N GLY A 287 -11.85 -20.25 14.70
CA GLY A 287 -12.14 -19.99 13.30
C GLY A 287 -12.11 -18.50 12.95
N ILE A 288 -11.49 -17.63 13.75
CA ILE A 288 -11.39 -16.19 13.46
C ILE A 288 -10.11 -15.88 12.69
N ALA A 289 -10.25 -15.16 11.58
CA ALA A 289 -9.12 -14.61 10.84
C ALA A 289 -8.40 -13.55 11.69
N VAL A 290 -7.14 -13.77 12.05
CA VAL A 290 -6.38 -12.91 12.99
C VAL A 290 -5.26 -12.11 12.32
N SER A 291 -4.86 -12.49 11.10
CA SER A 291 -3.85 -11.81 10.31
C SER A 291 -4.12 -12.05 8.83
N SER A 292 -3.79 -11.06 7.98
CA SER A 292 -3.88 -11.15 6.53
C SER A 292 -2.63 -10.56 5.89
N GLY A 293 -2.11 -11.20 4.85
CA GLY A 293 -0.93 -10.76 4.11
C GLY A 293 0.32 -11.60 4.37
N GLY A 294 1.33 -11.38 3.53
CA GLY A 294 2.59 -12.12 3.54
C GLY A 294 2.47 -13.57 3.05
N ASN A 295 3.58 -14.29 3.17
CA ASN A 295 3.72 -15.69 2.77
C ASN A 295 4.59 -16.46 3.76
N ASN A 296 4.55 -17.80 3.69
CA ASN A 296 5.32 -18.68 4.58
C ASN A 296 5.06 -18.38 6.08
N ARG A 297 3.79 -18.10 6.41
CA ARG A 297 3.38 -17.65 7.74
C ARG A 297 3.44 -18.81 8.74
N PRO A 298 3.69 -18.50 10.04
CA PRO A 298 3.55 -19.48 11.11
C PRO A 298 2.14 -20.07 11.15
N ILE A 299 2.05 -21.40 11.19
CA ILE A 299 0.78 -22.10 11.35
C ILE A 299 0.47 -22.20 12.86
N PRO A 300 -0.63 -21.63 13.36
CA PRO A 300 -0.94 -21.66 14.78
C PRO A 300 -1.22 -23.09 15.27
N ALA A 301 -0.85 -23.39 16.53
CA ALA A 301 -0.91 -24.75 17.08
C ALA A 301 -2.29 -25.42 16.98
N ASN A 302 -3.37 -24.65 17.21
CA ASN A 302 -4.74 -25.13 17.19
C ASN A 302 -5.59 -24.41 16.11
N GLY A 303 -4.94 -23.82 15.11
CA GLY A 303 -5.62 -23.13 14.01
C GLY A 303 -5.06 -23.57 12.67
N TYR A 304 -5.24 -22.73 11.66
CA TYR A 304 -4.80 -23.03 10.30
C TYR A 304 -4.47 -21.75 9.52
N VAL A 305 -3.85 -21.92 8.36
CA VAL A 305 -3.55 -20.85 7.40
C VAL A 305 -4.27 -21.14 6.10
N LEU A 306 -4.99 -20.15 5.60
CA LEU A 306 -5.51 -20.15 4.23
C LEU A 306 -4.48 -19.47 3.33
N SER A 307 -4.01 -20.18 2.32
CA SER A 307 -2.90 -19.73 1.48
C SER A 307 -3.31 -19.71 0.02
N GLY A 308 -3.58 -18.50 -0.50
CA GLY A 308 -4.03 -18.29 -1.88
C GLY A 308 -2.96 -17.64 -2.74
N VAL A 309 -2.90 -17.97 -4.02
CA VAL A 309 -2.04 -17.29 -5.01
C VAL A 309 -2.86 -16.88 -6.23
N GLY A 310 -2.40 -15.88 -6.98
CA GLY A 310 -3.09 -15.36 -8.16
C GLY A 310 -4.50 -14.85 -7.85
N VAL A 311 -5.50 -15.30 -8.60
CA VAL A 311 -6.90 -14.86 -8.43
C VAL A 311 -7.45 -15.23 -7.05
N LYS A 312 -7.07 -16.39 -6.49
CA LYS A 312 -7.52 -16.81 -5.15
C LYS A 312 -6.80 -16.07 -4.04
N GLY A 313 -5.51 -15.73 -4.22
CA GLY A 313 -4.80 -14.84 -3.31
C GLY A 313 -5.41 -13.45 -3.25
N THR A 314 -5.76 -12.89 -4.41
CA THR A 314 -6.48 -11.61 -4.53
C THR A 314 -7.85 -11.71 -3.88
N TRP A 315 -8.58 -12.79 -4.13
CA TRP A 315 -9.89 -13.02 -3.51
C TRP A 315 -9.80 -13.05 -1.98
N LEU A 316 -8.80 -13.72 -1.39
CA LEU A 316 -8.60 -13.75 0.06
C LEU A 316 -8.37 -12.35 0.61
N LYS A 317 -7.49 -11.57 -0.03
CA LYS A 317 -7.22 -10.19 0.35
C LYS A 317 -8.50 -9.34 0.38
N ASP A 318 -9.33 -9.46 -0.65
CA ASP A 318 -10.50 -8.58 -0.83
C ASP A 318 -11.72 -9.04 -0.02
N ASN A 319 -11.81 -10.33 0.32
CA ASN A 319 -13.02 -10.91 0.91
C ASN A 319 -12.85 -11.39 2.36
N VAL A 320 -11.62 -11.49 2.88
CA VAL A 320 -11.35 -11.97 4.25
C VAL A 320 -10.75 -10.86 5.13
N PRO A 321 -11.57 -9.91 5.61
CA PRO A 321 -11.09 -8.95 6.60
C PRO A 321 -10.75 -9.66 7.91
N VAL A 322 -9.70 -9.17 8.59
CA VAL A 322 -9.33 -9.63 9.94
C VAL A 322 -10.54 -9.46 10.87
N GLY A 323 -10.78 -10.46 11.70
CA GLY A 323 -11.96 -10.61 12.54
C GLY A 323 -13.06 -11.48 11.93
N SER A 324 -13.02 -11.76 10.62
CA SER A 324 -14.05 -12.63 10.00
C SER A 324 -13.99 -14.04 10.55
N LYS A 325 -15.18 -14.66 10.71
CA LYS A 325 -15.29 -16.07 11.03
C LYS A 325 -15.19 -16.91 9.77
N ILE A 326 -14.39 -17.97 9.83
CA ILE A 326 -14.05 -18.86 8.75
C ILE A 326 -14.47 -20.27 9.14
N ARG A 327 -15.31 -20.88 8.31
CA ARG A 327 -15.62 -22.31 8.39
C ARG A 327 -15.02 -23.03 7.19
N ILE A 328 -14.35 -24.14 7.44
CA ILE A 328 -13.99 -25.09 6.38
C ILE A 328 -15.15 -26.06 6.21
N ASP A 329 -15.62 -26.19 4.97
CA ASP A 329 -16.57 -27.22 4.54
C ASP A 329 -15.80 -28.26 3.72
N PRO A 330 -15.36 -29.36 4.37
CA PRO A 330 -14.56 -30.38 3.71
C PRO A 330 -15.37 -31.23 2.72
N VAL A 331 -16.70 -31.26 2.87
CA VAL A 331 -17.59 -32.04 1.99
C VAL A 331 -17.64 -31.42 0.60
N ASN A 332 -17.83 -30.10 0.54
CA ASN A 332 -17.86 -29.35 -0.72
C ASN A 332 -16.50 -28.76 -1.11
N LYS A 333 -15.44 -29.04 -0.34
CA LYS A 333 -14.09 -28.49 -0.51
C LYS A 333 -14.07 -26.97 -0.65
N GLN A 334 -14.74 -26.28 0.26
CA GLN A 334 -14.83 -24.82 0.25
C GLN A 334 -14.57 -24.22 1.62
N ILE A 335 -14.13 -22.97 1.64
CA ILE A 335 -14.17 -22.12 2.81
C ILE A 335 -15.42 -21.25 2.76
N ILE A 336 -15.97 -20.95 3.92
CA ILE A 336 -17.08 -20.03 4.11
C ILE A 336 -16.59 -18.92 5.02
N VAL A 337 -16.60 -17.70 4.49
CA VAL A 337 -16.13 -16.49 5.16
C VAL A 337 -17.36 -15.69 5.57
N ILE A 338 -17.45 -15.40 6.86
CA ILE A 338 -18.57 -14.68 7.48
C ILE A 338 -18.01 -13.39 8.06
N SER A 339 -18.46 -12.27 7.49
CA SER A 339 -18.11 -10.93 7.95
C SER A 339 -19.38 -10.24 8.43
N THR A 340 -19.50 -10.08 9.74
CA THR A 340 -20.59 -9.37 10.43
C THR A 340 -20.01 -8.23 11.27
N PRO A 341 -20.81 -7.34 11.88
CA PRO A 341 -20.34 -6.40 12.89
C PRO A 341 -19.54 -7.06 14.03
N GLN A 342 -19.85 -8.33 14.37
CA GLN A 342 -19.10 -9.11 15.35
C GLN A 342 -17.61 -9.23 15.01
N ALA A 343 -17.27 -9.30 13.72
CA ALA A 343 -15.88 -9.40 13.27
C ALA A 343 -15.01 -8.22 13.75
N VAL A 344 -15.56 -7.01 13.84
CA VAL A 344 -14.80 -5.83 14.32
C VAL A 344 -14.52 -5.97 15.82
N PHE A 345 -15.48 -6.47 16.60
CA PHE A 345 -15.27 -6.76 18.02
C PHE A 345 -14.26 -7.89 18.23
N ASP A 346 -14.31 -8.94 17.41
CA ASP A 346 -13.36 -10.06 17.47
C ASP A 346 -11.94 -9.61 17.13
N LYS A 347 -11.78 -8.82 16.06
CA LYS A 347 -10.52 -8.16 15.69
C LYS A 347 -10.01 -7.28 16.85
N ALA A 348 -10.86 -6.41 17.37
CA ALA A 348 -10.48 -5.49 18.45
C ALA A 348 -10.03 -6.23 19.71
N SER A 349 -10.76 -7.28 20.11
CA SER A 349 -10.43 -8.09 21.28
C SER A 349 -9.10 -8.82 21.11
N TYR A 350 -8.91 -9.48 19.96
CA TYR A 350 -7.69 -10.21 19.65
C TYR A 350 -6.47 -9.29 19.61
N LEU A 351 -6.55 -8.21 18.81
CA LEU A 351 -5.43 -7.28 18.66
C LEU A 351 -5.14 -6.52 19.95
N SER A 352 -6.15 -6.14 20.75
CA SER A 352 -5.91 -5.46 22.04
C SER A 352 -5.14 -6.35 23.00
N SER A 353 -5.52 -7.64 23.07
CA SER A 353 -4.79 -8.62 23.87
C SER A 353 -3.34 -8.77 23.40
N LYS A 354 -3.13 -8.94 22.09
CA LYS A 354 -1.78 -9.08 21.51
C LYS A 354 -0.92 -7.83 21.67
N LEU A 355 -1.48 -6.64 21.49
CA LEU A 355 -0.75 -5.40 21.70
C LEU A 355 -0.34 -5.21 23.14
N ARG A 356 -1.15 -5.61 24.13
CA ARG A 356 -0.74 -5.58 25.54
C ARG A 356 0.43 -6.49 25.83
N GLU A 357 0.38 -7.73 25.32
CA GLU A 357 1.51 -8.67 25.41
C GLU A 357 2.77 -8.07 24.75
N SER A 358 2.64 -7.57 23.52
CA SER A 358 3.76 -6.98 22.77
C SER A 358 4.28 -5.67 23.38
N LEU A 359 3.44 -4.90 24.07
CA LEU A 359 3.86 -3.68 24.76
C LEU A 359 4.66 -4.01 26.02
N GLN A 360 4.27 -5.05 26.78
CA GLN A 360 5.09 -5.56 27.88
C GLN A 360 6.45 -6.04 27.39
N GLN A 361 6.47 -6.81 26.30
CA GLN A 361 7.72 -7.21 25.65
C GLN A 361 8.55 -6.00 25.23
N SER A 362 7.91 -4.98 24.65
CA SER A 362 8.60 -3.75 24.22
C SER A 362 9.24 -3.01 25.38
N ARG A 363 8.59 -2.98 26.56
CA ARG A 363 9.18 -2.42 27.79
C ARG A 363 10.39 -3.22 28.25
N SER A 364 10.31 -4.55 28.30
CA SER A 364 11.47 -5.40 28.65
C SER A 364 12.60 -5.31 27.63
N GLU A 365 12.24 -5.05 26.38
CA GLU A 365 13.20 -4.90 25.30
C GLU A 365 13.68 -3.46 25.14
N PHE A 366 13.18 -2.48 25.89
CA PHE A 366 13.51 -1.05 25.75
C PHE A 366 13.29 -0.49 24.33
N ARG A 367 12.21 -0.90 23.66
CA ARG A 367 11.86 -0.43 22.31
C ARG A 367 11.46 1.05 22.31
N ASP A 368 11.80 1.76 21.23
CA ASP A 368 11.45 3.17 21.03
C ASP A 368 10.06 3.32 20.40
N VAL A 369 9.05 3.05 21.24
CA VAL A 369 7.62 3.15 20.90
C VAL A 369 6.94 4.16 21.83
N PRO A 370 5.88 4.86 21.38
CA PRO A 370 5.19 5.87 22.17
C PRO A 370 4.21 5.19 23.14
N TYR A 371 4.75 4.60 24.22
CA TYR A 371 4.01 3.76 25.18
C TYR A 371 2.68 4.39 25.63
N GLU A 372 2.70 5.65 26.03
CA GLU A 372 1.50 6.37 26.51
C GLU A 372 0.43 6.53 25.42
N GLN A 373 0.84 6.80 24.18
CA GLN A 373 -0.11 6.94 23.05
C GLN A 373 -0.74 5.60 22.69
N ILE A 374 0.04 4.51 22.73
CA ILE A 374 -0.48 3.15 22.50
C ILE A 374 -1.50 2.80 23.59
N GLU A 375 -1.18 3.04 24.86
CA GLU A 375 -2.09 2.79 25.99
C GLU A 375 -3.36 3.63 25.87
N GLN A 376 -3.25 4.91 25.49
CA GLN A 376 -4.40 5.77 25.24
C GLN A 376 -5.31 5.22 24.15
N GLN A 377 -4.75 4.76 23.02
CA GLN A 377 -5.55 4.17 21.93
C GLN A 377 -6.21 2.86 22.36
N LEU A 378 -5.54 2.03 23.17
CA LEU A 378 -6.14 0.83 23.75
C LEU A 378 -7.31 1.18 24.68
N THR A 379 -7.19 2.22 25.51
CA THR A 379 -8.30 2.69 26.37
C THR A 379 -9.47 3.24 25.56
N VAL A 380 -9.20 3.97 24.47
CA VAL A 380 -10.24 4.42 23.54
C VAL A 380 -10.95 3.21 22.92
N ALA A 381 -10.19 2.23 22.43
CA ALA A 381 -10.74 1.01 21.86
C ALA A 381 -11.63 0.27 22.88
N GLU A 382 -11.20 0.10 24.13
CA GLU A 382 -12.02 -0.53 25.19
C GLU A 382 -13.30 0.23 25.48
N THR A 383 -13.21 1.56 25.57
CA THR A 383 -14.37 2.42 25.88
C THR A 383 -15.40 2.34 24.76
N VAL A 384 -14.95 2.50 23.51
CA VAL A 384 -15.81 2.43 22.32
C VAL A 384 -16.38 1.01 22.18
N TYR A 385 -15.56 -0.03 22.42
CA TYR A 385 -16.02 -1.42 22.43
C TYR A 385 -17.22 -1.57 23.38
N GLY A 386 -17.08 -1.20 24.65
CA GLY A 386 -18.15 -1.36 25.65
C GLY A 386 -19.43 -0.60 25.27
N GLN A 387 -19.28 0.65 24.80
CA GLN A 387 -20.39 1.49 24.36
C GLN A 387 -21.14 0.87 23.18
N VAL A 388 -20.42 0.59 22.09
CA VAL A 388 -21.02 0.08 20.84
C VAL A 388 -21.58 -1.32 21.05
N TYR A 389 -20.89 -2.17 21.81
CA TYR A 389 -21.37 -3.51 22.13
C TYR A 389 -22.70 -3.45 22.91
N SER A 390 -22.84 -2.56 23.90
CA SER A 390 -24.08 -2.44 24.69
C SER A 390 -25.31 -2.04 23.87
N MET A 391 -25.13 -1.29 22.78
CA MET A 391 -26.21 -0.79 21.93
C MET A 391 -26.40 -1.58 20.63
N ARG A 392 -25.62 -2.64 20.39
CA ARG A 392 -25.60 -3.40 19.12
C ARG A 392 -26.96 -3.92 18.66
N GLY A 393 -27.85 -4.25 19.59
CA GLY A 393 -29.20 -4.72 19.28
C GLY A 393 -30.24 -3.61 19.05
N SER A 394 -30.02 -2.41 19.58
CA SER A 394 -31.07 -1.37 19.68
C SER A 394 -30.75 -0.07 18.93
N ALA A 395 -29.48 0.22 18.64
CA ALA A 395 -29.10 1.45 17.96
C ALA A 395 -29.40 1.40 16.45
N PRO A 396 -29.66 2.55 15.80
CA PRO A 396 -29.76 2.63 14.33
C PRO A 396 -28.48 2.16 13.63
N ALA A 397 -28.60 1.59 12.42
CA ALA A 397 -27.46 1.03 11.68
C ALA A 397 -26.29 2.02 11.50
N ALA A 398 -26.61 3.28 11.17
CA ALA A 398 -25.63 4.33 10.95
C ALA A 398 -24.82 4.65 12.23
N VAL A 399 -25.46 4.65 13.39
CA VAL A 399 -24.79 4.91 14.68
C VAL A 399 -23.83 3.78 15.02
N LEU A 400 -24.26 2.53 14.86
CA LEU A 400 -23.40 1.37 15.06
C LEU A 400 -22.20 1.38 14.12
N ALA A 401 -22.40 1.68 12.85
CA ALA A 401 -21.31 1.72 11.88
C ALA A 401 -20.26 2.79 12.21
N ILE A 402 -20.67 3.97 12.68
CA ILE A 402 -19.74 5.01 13.16
C ILE A 402 -18.92 4.48 14.34
N GLY A 403 -19.57 3.86 15.32
CA GLY A 403 -18.91 3.29 16.48
C GLY A 403 -17.94 2.15 16.14
N LEU A 404 -18.33 1.24 15.25
CA LEU A 404 -17.47 0.16 14.75
C LEU A 404 -16.27 0.70 13.99
N LYS A 405 -16.45 1.73 13.16
CA LYS A 405 -15.35 2.41 12.47
C LYS A 405 -14.38 3.07 13.47
N GLN A 406 -14.89 3.71 14.51
CA GLN A 406 -14.06 4.29 15.57
C GLN A 406 -13.27 3.22 16.33
N LEU A 407 -13.92 2.09 16.64
CA LEU A 407 -13.27 0.95 17.29
C LEU A 407 -12.15 0.38 16.41
N ASP A 408 -12.44 0.11 15.14
CA ASP A 408 -11.47 -0.40 14.17
C ASP A 408 -10.29 0.57 14.00
N GLN A 409 -10.58 1.88 13.95
CA GLN A 409 -9.56 2.90 13.83
C GLN A 409 -8.64 2.94 15.05
N ALA A 410 -9.19 2.96 16.27
CA ALA A 410 -8.41 3.01 17.50
C ALA A 410 -7.47 1.80 17.63
N ILE A 411 -7.96 0.59 17.31
CA ILE A 411 -7.12 -0.60 17.40
C ILE A 411 -6.07 -0.68 16.29
N THR A 412 -6.39 -0.23 15.08
CA THR A 412 -5.42 -0.15 13.99
C THR A 412 -4.37 0.92 14.27
N ASP A 413 -4.74 2.03 14.90
CA ASP A 413 -3.78 3.08 15.28
C ASP A 413 -2.83 2.60 16.37
N ALA A 414 -3.35 1.93 17.41
CA ALA A 414 -2.51 1.29 18.42
C ALA A 414 -1.53 0.28 17.79
N THR A 415 -1.95 -0.43 16.74
CA THR A 415 -1.11 -1.40 16.02
C THR A 415 0.05 -0.72 15.33
N PHE A 416 -0.18 0.35 14.56
CA PHE A 416 0.90 1.03 13.83
C PHE A 416 1.79 1.88 14.76
N LEU A 417 1.24 2.44 15.84
CA LEU A 417 2.04 3.13 16.87
C LEU A 417 3.07 2.20 17.53
N HIS A 418 2.83 0.88 17.53
CA HIS A 418 3.74 -0.12 18.07
C HIS A 418 5.04 -0.31 17.24
N GLU A 419 5.17 0.38 16.11
CA GLU A 419 6.39 0.41 15.31
C GLU A 419 7.42 1.43 15.82
N GLU A 420 8.70 1.08 15.75
CA GLU A 420 9.82 2.00 16.02
C GLU A 420 10.02 2.94 14.81
N SER A 421 10.40 4.19 15.07
CA SER A 421 10.61 5.21 14.03
C SER A 421 11.95 5.92 14.23
N ARG A 422 12.83 5.86 13.21
CA ARG A 422 14.19 6.41 13.29
C ARG A 422 14.20 7.89 12.97
N VAL A 423 15.17 8.62 13.51
CA VAL A 423 15.43 10.04 13.17
C VAL A 423 16.47 10.23 12.07
N MET A 424 17.20 9.16 11.70
CA MET A 424 18.20 9.15 10.63
C MET A 424 17.95 7.98 9.68
N GLU A 425 17.14 8.23 8.65
CA GLU A 425 16.80 7.27 7.61
C GLU A 425 16.35 8.00 6.34
N THR A 426 16.63 7.41 5.18
CA THR A 426 16.10 7.85 3.89
C THR A 426 14.63 7.51 3.85
N ARG A 427 13.79 8.52 3.61
CA ARG A 427 12.36 8.37 3.35
C ARG A 427 12.10 8.99 1.99
N GLY A 428 12.44 8.20 0.98
CA GLY A 428 12.37 8.55 -0.42
C GLY A 428 10.97 8.38 -0.98
N ILE A 429 10.66 9.18 -1.99
CA ILE A 429 9.48 8.96 -2.83
C ILE A 429 9.80 9.36 -4.27
N TRP A 430 9.51 8.48 -5.21
CA TRP A 430 9.60 8.82 -6.63
C TRP A 430 8.36 9.62 -7.03
N VAL A 431 8.59 10.73 -7.74
CA VAL A 431 7.54 11.66 -8.15
C VAL A 431 7.70 11.95 -9.63
N ARG A 432 6.71 11.52 -10.42
CA ARG A 432 6.47 12.10 -11.74
C ARG A 432 5.67 13.40 -11.57
N PRO A 433 6.23 14.59 -11.82
CA PRO A 433 5.52 15.83 -11.61
C PRO A 433 4.43 16.02 -12.67
N LYS A 434 3.23 16.38 -12.22
CA LYS A 434 2.08 16.71 -13.09
C LYS A 434 1.57 18.13 -12.87
N GLU A 435 2.24 18.86 -11.98
CA GLU A 435 1.90 20.20 -11.53
C GLU A 435 2.33 21.21 -12.58
N THR A 436 1.44 22.14 -12.89
CA THR A 436 1.65 23.19 -13.91
C THR A 436 1.65 24.60 -13.30
N THR A 437 1.56 24.68 -11.97
CA THR A 437 1.54 25.93 -11.19
C THR A 437 2.26 25.75 -9.86
N ARG A 438 2.73 26.84 -9.26
CA ARG A 438 3.43 26.82 -7.97
C ARG A 438 2.53 26.33 -6.84
N GLU A 439 1.27 26.73 -6.83
CA GLU A 439 0.29 26.34 -5.81
C GLU A 439 0.04 24.82 -5.80
N GLN A 440 0.02 24.19 -6.98
CA GLN A 440 -0.10 22.73 -7.07
C GLN A 440 1.16 22.02 -6.54
N VAL A 441 2.36 22.56 -6.80
CA VAL A 441 3.62 22.05 -6.23
C VAL A 441 3.60 22.17 -4.71
N GLU A 442 3.22 23.31 -4.16
CA GLU A 442 3.11 23.54 -2.71
C GLU A 442 2.14 22.54 -2.05
N GLN A 443 0.98 22.30 -2.66
CA GLN A 443 0.00 21.31 -2.16
C GLN A 443 0.58 19.90 -2.16
N ARG A 444 1.28 19.51 -3.22
CA ARG A 444 1.88 18.18 -3.34
C ARG A 444 3.02 18.00 -2.33
N MET A 445 3.95 18.95 -2.26
CA MET A 445 5.08 18.89 -1.33
C MET A 445 4.62 18.96 0.13
N SER A 446 3.54 19.70 0.43
CA SER A 446 2.92 19.70 1.76
C SER A 446 2.38 18.32 2.16
N LYS A 447 1.80 17.56 1.22
CA LYS A 447 1.38 16.17 1.48
C LYS A 447 2.58 15.25 1.73
N ILE A 448 3.64 15.40 0.94
CA ILE A 448 4.90 14.66 1.10
C ILE A 448 5.50 14.95 2.50
N LYS A 449 5.54 16.22 2.91
CA LYS A 449 6.02 16.63 4.22
C LYS A 449 5.15 16.08 5.35
N ALA A 450 3.82 16.14 5.23
CA ALA A 450 2.90 15.64 6.24
C ALA A 450 3.02 14.12 6.46
N ALA A 451 3.44 13.38 5.44
CA ALA A 451 3.75 11.96 5.53
C ALA A 451 5.20 11.66 6.02
N HIS A 452 5.94 12.71 6.37
CA HIS A 452 7.32 12.69 6.85
C HIS A 452 8.35 12.08 5.88
N PHE A 453 8.10 12.16 4.57
CA PHE A 453 9.15 11.93 3.58
C PHE A 453 10.17 13.07 3.63
N ASN A 454 11.44 12.75 3.38
CA ASN A 454 12.56 13.69 3.46
C ASN A 454 13.39 13.77 2.18
N THR A 455 13.12 12.90 1.20
CA THR A 455 13.79 12.90 -0.10
C THR A 455 12.78 12.67 -1.21
N VAL A 456 12.77 13.55 -2.20
CA VAL A 456 11.97 13.44 -3.43
C VAL A 456 12.91 13.15 -4.59
N TYR A 457 12.72 12.00 -5.22
CA TYR A 457 13.33 11.68 -6.51
C TYR A 457 12.39 12.20 -7.60
N LEU A 458 12.63 13.43 -8.05
CA LEU A 458 11.74 14.17 -8.96
C LEU A 458 12.10 13.87 -10.41
N GLU A 459 11.20 13.23 -11.15
CA GLU A 459 11.42 12.85 -12.56
C GLU A 459 11.57 14.10 -13.43
N THR A 460 12.82 14.52 -13.60
CA THR A 460 13.19 15.81 -14.19
C THR A 460 13.38 15.69 -15.70
N TRP A 461 13.71 14.47 -16.14
CA TRP A 461 13.87 14.08 -17.53
C TRP A 461 13.16 12.74 -17.75
N TRP A 462 12.06 12.77 -18.50
CA TRP A 462 11.26 11.57 -18.82
C TRP A 462 10.68 11.64 -20.22
N ASN A 463 10.53 10.49 -20.88
CA ASN A 463 10.06 10.39 -22.27
C ASN A 463 10.85 11.28 -23.24
N GLY A 464 12.10 11.60 -22.92
CA GLY A 464 12.94 12.48 -23.71
C GLY A 464 12.57 13.97 -23.64
N GLN A 465 11.95 14.41 -22.54
CA GLN A 465 11.53 15.79 -22.32
C GLN A 465 11.88 16.28 -20.90
N THR A 466 12.20 17.56 -20.78
CA THR A 466 12.46 18.22 -19.49
C THR A 466 11.17 18.69 -18.84
N ILE A 467 11.17 18.83 -17.51
CA ILE A 467 10.08 19.47 -16.76
C ILE A 467 10.23 20.99 -16.61
N TYR A 468 11.35 21.51 -17.08
CA TYR A 468 11.74 22.91 -17.01
C TYR A 468 12.07 23.44 -18.43
N PRO A 469 12.04 24.76 -18.67
CA PRO A 469 12.45 25.33 -19.95
C PRO A 469 13.93 25.04 -20.24
N THR A 470 14.21 24.33 -21.34
CA THR A 470 15.57 23.93 -21.72
C THR A 470 16.08 24.70 -22.93
N SER A 471 17.38 25.00 -22.92
CA SER A 471 18.12 25.61 -24.03
C SER A 471 18.94 24.59 -24.85
N VAL A 472 18.95 23.32 -24.42
CA VAL A 472 19.70 22.25 -25.07
C VAL A 472 19.08 21.93 -26.44
N ALA A 473 19.92 21.90 -27.47
CA ALA A 473 19.49 21.52 -28.82
C ALA A 473 18.89 20.11 -28.84
N ASP A 474 17.81 19.93 -29.59
CA ASP A 474 17.05 18.67 -29.72
C ASP A 474 16.30 18.16 -28.48
N ALA A 475 16.45 18.84 -27.35
CA ALA A 475 15.57 18.70 -26.20
C ALA A 475 14.36 19.61 -26.30
N SER A 476 13.31 19.29 -25.54
CA SER A 476 12.12 20.12 -25.40
C SER A 476 11.53 19.96 -24.01
N GLN A 477 10.93 21.04 -23.50
CA GLN A 477 10.09 20.92 -22.32
C GLN A 477 8.83 20.12 -22.67
N ASN A 478 8.38 19.28 -21.75
CA ASN A 478 7.10 18.60 -21.89
C ASN A 478 5.97 19.64 -22.03
N PRO A 479 5.11 19.54 -23.07
CA PRO A 479 4.06 20.53 -23.35
C PRO A 479 3.09 20.77 -22.21
N ILE A 480 2.91 19.81 -21.28
CA ILE A 480 1.97 19.99 -20.15
C ILE A 480 2.34 21.20 -19.29
N TYR A 481 3.61 21.55 -19.20
CA TYR A 481 4.07 22.66 -18.33
C TYR A 481 3.91 24.03 -19.00
N ALA A 482 3.78 24.10 -20.33
CA ALA A 482 3.54 25.34 -21.07
C ALA A 482 4.45 26.53 -20.65
N GLY A 483 5.75 26.26 -20.44
CA GLY A 483 6.75 27.25 -20.00
C GLY A 483 6.90 27.40 -18.48
N PHE A 484 6.04 26.76 -17.68
CA PHE A 484 6.20 26.71 -16.22
C PHE A 484 7.43 25.89 -15.84
N ASP A 485 8.31 26.45 -15.02
CA ASP A 485 9.48 25.74 -14.51
C ASP A 485 9.10 24.93 -13.26
N ALA A 486 8.71 23.67 -13.49
CA ALA A 486 8.35 22.78 -12.39
C ALA A 486 9.56 22.45 -11.52
N LEU A 487 10.75 22.25 -12.09
CA LEU A 487 11.94 21.89 -11.32
C LEU A 487 12.28 22.96 -10.29
N GLN A 488 12.33 24.24 -10.69
CA GLN A 488 12.60 25.33 -9.76
C GLN A 488 11.55 25.43 -8.66
N ALA A 489 10.26 25.28 -8.99
CA ALA A 489 9.19 25.32 -8.01
C ALA A 489 9.32 24.22 -6.94
N TYR A 490 9.68 23.00 -7.35
CA TYR A 490 9.91 21.90 -6.41
C TYR A 490 11.14 22.12 -5.53
N ILE A 491 12.24 22.66 -6.08
CA ILE A 491 13.46 22.96 -5.31
C ILE A 491 13.17 24.03 -4.26
N ASP A 492 12.52 25.12 -4.64
CA ASP A 492 12.17 26.21 -3.72
C ASP A 492 11.32 25.68 -2.54
N GLU A 493 10.32 24.87 -2.86
CA GLU A 493 9.41 24.32 -1.87
C GLU A 493 10.06 23.22 -1.01
N GLY A 494 10.93 22.39 -1.61
CA GLY A 494 11.76 21.43 -0.89
C GLY A 494 12.63 22.10 0.16
N LYS A 495 13.35 23.17 -0.22
CA LYS A 495 14.15 23.99 0.71
C LYS A 495 13.31 24.57 1.84
N ARG A 496 12.12 25.10 1.52
CA ARG A 496 11.19 25.65 2.52
C ARG A 496 10.73 24.61 3.54
N LEU A 497 10.53 23.38 3.10
CA LEU A 497 10.01 22.27 3.93
C LEU A 497 11.10 21.40 4.55
N GLY A 498 12.37 21.61 4.19
CA GLY A 498 13.49 20.75 4.58
C GLY A 498 13.41 19.36 3.95
N ILE A 499 12.95 19.27 2.70
CA ILE A 499 12.90 18.05 1.88
C ILE A 499 13.97 18.17 0.80
N GLU A 500 14.84 17.16 0.69
CA GLU A 500 15.82 17.10 -0.39
C GLU A 500 15.13 16.80 -1.73
N VAL A 501 15.50 17.53 -2.78
CA VAL A 501 15.03 17.31 -4.17
C VAL A 501 16.20 16.80 -5.01
N HIS A 502 16.10 15.54 -5.41
CA HIS A 502 17.05 14.87 -6.26
C HIS A 502 16.49 14.82 -7.68
N ALA A 503 17.23 15.34 -8.66
CA ALA A 503 16.83 15.27 -10.06
C ALA A 503 16.92 13.83 -10.54
N TRP A 504 15.78 13.17 -10.70
CA TRP A 504 15.67 11.83 -11.27
C TRP A 504 15.69 11.92 -12.79
N VAL A 505 16.70 11.29 -13.40
CA VAL A 505 16.93 11.32 -14.84
C VAL A 505 16.92 9.91 -15.42
N GLU A 506 16.12 9.71 -16.47
CA GLU A 506 16.20 8.51 -17.30
C GLU A 506 17.43 8.59 -18.22
N ASN A 507 18.44 7.75 -18.01
CA ASN A 507 19.72 7.87 -18.72
C ASN A 507 19.58 7.64 -20.22
N PHE A 508 19.13 6.46 -20.63
CA PHE A 508 19.00 6.14 -22.06
C PHE A 508 17.56 6.00 -22.53
N ARG A 509 16.57 5.99 -21.64
CA ARG A 509 15.16 5.89 -22.02
C ARG A 509 14.65 7.24 -22.54
N ALA A 510 14.04 7.24 -23.71
CA ALA A 510 13.71 8.44 -24.47
C ALA A 510 12.45 8.26 -25.33
N GLY A 511 11.38 7.71 -24.74
CA GLY A 511 10.05 7.70 -25.35
C GLY A 511 9.20 6.50 -24.93
N ASP A 512 7.91 6.76 -24.70
CA ASP A 512 6.88 5.76 -24.39
C ASP A 512 5.73 5.87 -25.39
N GLY A 513 5.40 4.76 -26.07
CA GLY A 513 4.41 4.71 -27.15
C GLY A 513 4.89 5.36 -28.44
N THR A 514 5.56 6.51 -28.35
CA THR A 514 6.18 7.24 -29.45
C THR A 514 7.64 7.62 -29.12
N PRO A 515 8.51 7.75 -30.13
CA PRO A 515 9.88 8.24 -29.91
C PRO A 515 9.87 9.70 -29.43
N SER A 516 10.88 10.09 -28.66
CA SER A 516 11.12 11.49 -28.28
C SER A 516 11.43 12.39 -29.48
N VAL A 517 11.49 13.71 -29.23
CA VAL A 517 11.91 14.70 -30.24
C VAL A 517 13.32 14.40 -30.74
N ALA A 518 14.26 14.08 -29.85
CA ALA A 518 15.62 13.72 -30.22
C ALA A 518 15.66 12.52 -31.16
N LEU A 519 14.97 11.42 -30.84
CA LEU A 519 14.90 10.23 -31.69
C LEU A 519 14.10 10.43 -32.98
N THR A 520 13.20 11.42 -33.03
CA THR A 520 12.48 11.77 -34.26
C THR A 520 13.38 12.53 -35.23
N ARG A 521 14.27 13.40 -34.71
CA ARG A 521 15.22 14.17 -35.52
C ARG A 521 16.45 13.36 -35.91
N HIS A 522 16.92 12.52 -34.99
CA HIS A 522 18.11 11.68 -35.11
C HIS A 522 17.71 10.21 -34.89
N PRO A 523 17.04 9.56 -35.86
CA PRO A 523 16.63 8.16 -35.72
C PRO A 523 17.82 7.19 -35.58
N ASP A 524 18.98 7.58 -36.07
CA ASP A 524 20.27 6.88 -35.93
C ASP A 524 20.80 6.89 -34.49
N TRP A 525 20.29 7.76 -33.62
CA TRP A 525 20.61 7.74 -32.19
C TRP A 525 19.92 6.62 -31.42
N GLY A 526 18.96 5.93 -32.03
CA GLY A 526 18.22 4.84 -31.41
C GLY A 526 19.04 3.57 -31.27
N ILE A 527 18.93 2.90 -30.13
CA ILE A 527 19.48 1.55 -29.99
C ILE A 527 18.62 0.53 -30.75
N MET A 528 19.27 -0.45 -31.38
CA MET A 528 18.59 -1.52 -32.11
C MET A 528 18.71 -2.86 -31.39
N SER A 529 17.62 -3.62 -31.42
CA SER A 529 17.58 -5.02 -31.00
C SER A 529 18.25 -5.93 -32.03
N ARG A 530 18.56 -7.16 -31.62
CA ARG A 530 19.10 -8.21 -32.48
C ARG A 530 18.21 -8.53 -33.68
N GLN A 531 16.90 -8.36 -33.53
CA GLN A 531 15.91 -8.55 -34.61
C GLN A 531 15.70 -7.29 -35.46
N GLY A 532 16.48 -6.23 -35.22
CA GLY A 532 16.38 -4.96 -35.95
C GLY A 532 15.25 -4.05 -35.48
N GLN A 533 14.71 -4.24 -34.27
CA GLN A 533 13.68 -3.36 -33.71
C GLN A 533 14.33 -2.18 -32.98
N ALA A 534 13.82 -0.97 -33.21
CA ALA A 534 14.31 0.26 -32.55
C ALA A 534 13.60 0.56 -31.21
N TYR A 535 12.95 -0.45 -30.61
CA TYR A 535 12.19 -0.30 -29.37
C TYR A 535 12.09 -1.64 -28.63
N GLU A 536 11.93 -1.55 -27.32
CA GLU A 536 11.48 -2.64 -26.46
C GLU A 536 9.93 -2.64 -26.42
N VAL A 537 9.31 -3.82 -26.25
CA VAL A 537 7.87 -3.92 -25.97
C VAL A 537 7.67 -4.37 -24.53
N ALA A 538 7.19 -3.45 -23.69
CA ALA A 538 6.86 -3.71 -22.29
C ALA A 538 5.43 -3.22 -22.01
N ASP A 539 4.62 -4.05 -21.34
CA ASP A 539 3.22 -3.76 -21.02
C ASP A 539 2.36 -3.35 -22.23
N ASN A 540 2.59 -3.99 -23.37
CA ASN A 540 1.97 -3.65 -24.67
C ASN A 540 2.25 -2.21 -25.17
N VAL A 541 3.29 -1.56 -24.62
CA VAL A 541 3.74 -0.22 -25.01
C VAL A 541 5.16 -0.31 -25.56
N LYS A 542 5.41 0.39 -26.67
CA LYS A 542 6.76 0.54 -27.23
C LYS A 542 7.58 1.48 -26.35
N LYS A 543 8.78 1.08 -25.96
CA LYS A 543 9.72 1.85 -25.16
C LYS A 543 10.96 2.13 -26.00
N TYR A 544 11.29 3.40 -26.18
CA TYR A 544 12.37 3.86 -27.05
C TYR A 544 13.58 4.27 -26.23
N TYR A 545 14.77 3.97 -26.73
CA TYR A 545 16.02 4.22 -26.02
C TYR A 545 17.07 4.79 -26.97
N LEU A 546 17.84 5.74 -26.44
CA LEU A 546 19.05 6.27 -27.05
C LEU A 546 20.20 5.25 -26.93
N ASN A 547 21.09 5.22 -27.91
CA ASN A 547 22.20 4.30 -27.96
C ASN A 547 23.36 4.77 -27.06
N PRO A 548 23.69 4.04 -25.98
CA PRO A 548 24.77 4.41 -25.07
C PRO A 548 26.15 4.29 -25.70
N ALA A 549 26.33 3.65 -26.87
CA ALA A 549 27.62 3.59 -27.54
C ALA A 549 28.00 4.90 -28.25
N LEU A 550 27.00 5.70 -28.67
CA LEU A 550 27.21 6.88 -29.50
C LEU A 550 27.75 8.07 -28.69
N PRO A 551 28.90 8.66 -29.06
CA PRO A 551 29.42 9.86 -28.42
C PRO A 551 28.45 11.05 -28.45
N GLU A 552 27.70 11.24 -29.53
CA GLU A 552 26.71 12.30 -29.73
C GLU A 552 25.58 12.19 -28.71
N VAL A 553 25.06 10.97 -28.51
CA VAL A 553 24.03 10.68 -27.48
C VAL A 553 24.56 10.99 -26.08
N ARG A 554 25.78 10.54 -25.76
CA ARG A 554 26.42 10.83 -24.46
C ARG A 554 26.60 12.33 -24.23
N ASN A 555 27.01 13.07 -25.26
CA ASN A 555 27.18 14.52 -25.19
C ASN A 555 25.83 15.25 -25.04
N TYR A 556 24.80 14.79 -25.73
CA TYR A 556 23.45 15.30 -25.60
C TYR A 556 22.92 15.14 -24.17
N LEU A 557 22.97 13.93 -23.61
CA LEU A 557 22.54 13.67 -22.23
C LEU A 557 23.39 14.43 -21.20
N SER A 558 24.71 14.46 -21.37
CA SER A 558 25.62 15.24 -20.53
C SER A 558 25.26 16.72 -20.55
N SER A 559 24.85 17.28 -21.70
CA SER A 559 24.44 18.68 -21.78
C SER A 559 23.15 18.99 -21.00
N ILE A 560 22.20 18.05 -20.95
CA ILE A 560 20.99 18.14 -20.11
C ILE A 560 21.39 18.11 -18.63
N TYR A 561 22.24 17.16 -18.24
CA TYR A 561 22.66 17.02 -16.84
C TYR A 561 23.47 18.23 -16.38
N ARG A 562 24.34 18.75 -17.24
CA ARG A 562 25.06 20.00 -16.98
C ARG A 562 24.09 21.16 -16.80
N GLU A 563 23.10 21.33 -17.66
CA GLU A 563 22.08 22.38 -17.52
C GLU A 563 21.36 22.28 -16.17
N ILE A 564 20.97 21.08 -15.74
CA ILE A 564 20.40 20.84 -14.41
C ILE A 564 21.37 21.29 -13.31
N LEU A 565 22.60 20.79 -13.34
CA LEU A 565 23.57 20.97 -12.26
C LEU A 565 24.15 22.39 -12.17
N THR A 566 24.16 23.15 -13.26
CA THR A 566 24.68 24.52 -13.27
C THR A 566 23.61 25.59 -13.05
N HIS A 567 22.34 25.30 -13.34
CA HIS A 567 21.25 26.27 -13.19
C HIS A 567 20.37 26.03 -11.96
N TYR A 568 20.34 24.80 -11.44
CA TYR A 568 19.44 24.43 -10.35
C TYR A 568 20.20 23.91 -9.14
N ASP A 569 19.76 24.35 -7.96
CA ASP A 569 20.34 23.94 -6.68
C ASP A 569 19.68 22.65 -6.16
N VAL A 570 19.82 21.56 -6.93
CA VAL A 570 19.34 20.22 -6.56
C VAL A 570 20.27 19.56 -5.53
N ASP A 571 19.71 18.78 -4.60
CA ASP A 571 20.49 18.08 -3.57
C ASP A 571 21.21 16.85 -4.11
N GLY A 572 20.68 16.27 -5.19
CA GLY A 572 21.24 15.09 -5.82
C GLY A 572 20.85 14.89 -7.27
N LEU A 573 21.59 14.02 -7.95
CA LEU A 573 21.26 13.45 -9.25
C LEU A 573 20.96 11.97 -9.03
N HIS A 574 19.76 11.54 -9.40
CA HIS A 574 19.28 10.18 -9.24
C HIS A 574 19.21 9.48 -10.60
N LEU A 575 20.15 8.56 -10.82
CA LEU A 575 20.32 7.86 -12.07
C LEU A 575 19.35 6.68 -12.17
N ASP A 576 18.46 6.72 -13.15
CA ASP A 576 17.59 5.60 -13.50
C ASP A 576 17.75 5.26 -14.97
N PHE A 577 17.33 4.06 -15.36
CA PHE A 577 17.54 3.50 -16.71
C PHE A 577 19.00 3.62 -17.18
N THR A 578 19.96 3.56 -16.24
CA THR A 578 21.41 3.46 -16.48
C THR A 578 21.77 2.05 -16.91
N ARG A 579 21.19 1.63 -18.03
CA ARG A 579 21.18 0.25 -18.52
C ARG A 579 20.66 0.20 -19.95
N TYR A 580 20.86 -0.95 -20.59
CA TYR A 580 20.22 -1.29 -21.85
C TYR A 580 18.73 -1.65 -21.63
N PRO A 581 17.91 -1.63 -22.70
CA PRO A 581 16.53 -2.09 -22.63
C PRO A 581 16.43 -3.54 -22.15
N GLN A 582 15.32 -3.91 -21.53
CA GLN A 582 15.17 -5.25 -20.98
C GLN A 582 14.87 -6.27 -22.10
N SER A 583 15.74 -7.27 -22.23
CA SER A 583 15.46 -8.46 -23.01
C SER A 583 15.31 -9.67 -22.11
N LYS A 584 14.24 -10.46 -22.30
CA LYS A 584 13.97 -11.66 -21.49
C LYS A 584 14.94 -12.80 -21.79
N ASP A 585 15.53 -12.79 -22.99
CA ASP A 585 16.59 -13.70 -23.42
C ASP A 585 17.47 -13.05 -24.51
N TYR A 586 18.46 -13.77 -25.00
CA TYR A 586 19.43 -13.27 -25.97
C TYR A 586 18.89 -13.12 -27.42
N SER A 587 17.68 -13.62 -27.71
CA SER A 587 17.13 -13.69 -29.08
C SER A 587 16.64 -12.34 -29.62
N ASN A 588 16.38 -11.38 -28.73
CA ASN A 588 16.01 -10.01 -29.09
C ASN A 588 16.68 -8.96 -28.19
N ASP A 589 17.90 -9.24 -27.74
CA ASP A 589 18.70 -8.32 -26.92
C ASP A 589 19.17 -7.08 -27.72
N PHE A 590 19.67 -6.05 -27.05
CA PHE A 590 19.94 -4.72 -27.62
C PHE A 590 21.43 -4.39 -27.73
N GLY A 591 21.74 -3.43 -28.60
CA GLY A 591 23.11 -3.01 -28.96
C GLY A 591 23.56 -3.52 -30.32
N TYR A 592 22.64 -3.96 -31.17
CA TYR A 592 22.92 -4.50 -32.51
C TYR A 592 22.73 -3.46 -33.62
N ASP A 593 22.75 -2.18 -33.25
CA ASP A 593 22.82 -1.10 -34.22
C ASP A 593 24.17 -1.12 -34.98
N PRO A 594 24.24 -0.54 -36.19
CA PRO A 594 25.46 -0.60 -37.00
C PRO A 594 26.71 -0.07 -36.31
N TYR A 595 26.59 0.99 -35.50
CA TYR A 595 27.72 1.63 -34.85
C TYR A 595 28.30 0.76 -33.73
N THR A 596 27.47 0.29 -32.81
CA THR A 596 27.90 -0.57 -31.70
C THR A 596 28.50 -1.89 -32.21
N ARG A 597 27.90 -2.49 -33.25
CA ARG A 597 28.43 -3.71 -33.89
C ARG A 597 29.81 -3.48 -34.48
N GLU A 598 29.99 -2.36 -35.17
CA GLU A 598 31.26 -2.02 -35.80
C GLU A 598 32.37 -1.76 -34.78
N LEU A 599 32.05 -1.13 -33.64
CA LEU A 599 33.00 -0.97 -32.54
C LEU A 599 33.49 -2.33 -32.02
N PHE A 600 32.56 -3.26 -31.76
CA PHE A 600 32.92 -4.60 -31.29
C PHE A 600 33.70 -5.38 -32.36
N ARG A 601 33.26 -5.32 -33.62
CA ARG A 601 33.93 -5.97 -34.75
C ARG A 601 35.37 -5.48 -34.92
N THR A 602 35.60 -4.18 -34.76
CA THR A 602 36.94 -3.59 -34.83
C THR A 602 37.81 -4.05 -33.67
N ALA A 603 37.26 -4.13 -32.46
CA ALA A 603 38.01 -4.54 -31.26
C ALA A 603 38.31 -6.04 -31.19
N HIS A 604 37.40 -6.90 -31.68
CA HIS A 604 37.45 -8.35 -31.45
C HIS A 604 37.46 -9.20 -32.74
N GLY A 605 37.34 -8.59 -33.91
CA GLY A 605 37.40 -9.29 -35.21
C GLY A 605 36.15 -10.10 -35.57
N ALA A 606 35.07 -10.01 -34.79
CA ALA A 606 33.81 -10.74 -35.01
C ALA A 606 32.60 -9.81 -34.93
N ASP A 607 31.59 -10.04 -35.77
CA ASP A 607 30.31 -9.32 -35.67
C ASP A 607 29.47 -9.96 -34.55
N PRO A 608 29.03 -9.18 -33.53
CA PRO A 608 28.30 -9.75 -32.40
C PRO A 608 26.95 -10.35 -32.82
N LEU A 609 26.40 -9.99 -33.99
CA LEU A 609 25.17 -10.60 -34.51
C LEU A 609 25.31 -12.10 -34.78
N ALA A 610 26.53 -12.57 -35.06
CA ALA A 610 26.85 -13.97 -35.28
C ALA A 610 27.09 -14.76 -33.99
N LEU A 611 27.21 -14.09 -32.83
CA LEU A 611 27.52 -14.72 -31.55
C LEU A 611 26.27 -15.25 -30.83
N HIS A 612 26.44 -16.34 -30.10
CA HIS A 612 25.42 -17.02 -29.30
C HIS A 612 25.97 -17.37 -27.91
N PRO A 613 25.10 -17.54 -26.90
CA PRO A 613 25.51 -18.05 -25.60
C PRO A 613 26.33 -19.34 -25.74
N GLY A 614 27.55 -19.34 -25.18
CA GLY A 614 28.51 -20.44 -25.27
C GLY A 614 29.63 -20.24 -26.29
N ASP A 615 29.50 -19.27 -27.21
CA ASP A 615 30.59 -18.90 -28.12
C ASP A 615 31.75 -18.24 -27.35
N ALA A 616 32.97 -18.42 -27.86
CA ALA A 616 34.20 -17.95 -27.18
C ALA A 616 34.22 -16.44 -26.90
N LEU A 617 33.56 -15.63 -27.73
CA LEU A 617 33.48 -14.17 -27.59
C LEU A 617 32.16 -13.69 -26.97
N TRP A 618 31.26 -14.59 -26.55
CA TRP A 618 29.95 -14.21 -26.02
C TRP A 618 30.07 -13.38 -24.74
N GLU A 619 30.84 -13.86 -23.77
CA GLU A 619 31.08 -13.13 -22.51
C GLU A 619 31.82 -11.81 -22.75
N GLU A 620 32.65 -11.72 -23.80
CA GLU A 620 33.26 -10.45 -24.20
C GLU A 620 32.22 -9.45 -24.70
N TRP A 621 31.25 -9.92 -25.48
CA TRP A 621 30.17 -9.08 -25.98
C TRP A 621 29.29 -8.53 -24.85
N LEU A 622 28.98 -9.37 -23.85
CA LEU A 622 28.24 -8.92 -22.66
C LEU A 622 29.04 -7.88 -21.86
N ARG A 623 30.34 -8.13 -21.65
CA ARG A 623 31.24 -7.20 -20.96
C ARG A 623 31.40 -5.89 -21.72
N PHE A 624 31.60 -5.91 -23.03
CA PHE A 624 31.73 -4.72 -23.86
C PHE A 624 30.54 -3.76 -23.68
N ARG A 625 29.30 -4.27 -23.73
CA ARG A 625 28.10 -3.44 -23.50
C ARG A 625 28.02 -2.92 -22.07
N THR A 626 28.41 -3.73 -21.11
CA THR A 626 28.49 -3.33 -19.70
C THR A 626 29.50 -2.20 -19.51
N ASP A 627 30.66 -2.27 -20.16
CA ASP A 627 31.72 -1.25 -20.08
C ASP A 627 31.33 0.06 -20.77
N LEU A 628 30.46 0.02 -21.78
CA LEU A 628 29.85 1.22 -22.33
C LEU A 628 29.00 1.95 -21.28
N ILE A 629 28.24 1.23 -20.45
CA ILE A 629 27.47 1.83 -19.35
C ILE A 629 28.40 2.28 -18.22
N ASN A 630 29.40 1.47 -17.84
CA ASN A 630 30.37 1.85 -16.81
C ASN A 630 31.08 3.16 -17.17
N SER A 631 31.63 3.27 -18.39
CA SER A 631 32.29 4.50 -18.85
C SER A 631 31.35 5.72 -18.92
N TRP A 632 30.03 5.50 -19.07
CA TRP A 632 29.05 6.57 -18.95
C TRP A 632 28.88 7.02 -17.49
N VAL A 633 28.77 6.08 -16.55
CA VAL A 633 28.69 6.39 -15.12
C VAL A 633 29.95 7.09 -14.63
N ASP A 634 31.14 6.63 -15.05
CA ASP A 634 32.43 7.29 -14.77
C ASP A 634 32.37 8.78 -15.17
N ARG A 635 31.94 9.06 -16.41
CA ARG A 635 31.83 10.43 -16.94
C ARG A 635 30.80 11.25 -16.16
N VAL A 636 29.61 10.71 -15.90
CA VAL A 636 28.56 11.42 -15.15
C VAL A 636 29.03 11.74 -13.74
N ALA A 637 29.71 10.81 -13.07
CA ALA A 637 30.25 11.04 -11.73
C ALA A 637 31.33 12.13 -11.74
N GLU A 638 32.26 12.12 -12.70
CA GLU A 638 33.30 13.14 -12.84
C GLU A 638 32.71 14.53 -13.12
N GLU A 639 31.83 14.63 -14.12
CA GLU A 639 31.21 15.89 -14.52
C GLU A 639 30.31 16.45 -13.41
N ALA A 640 29.52 15.60 -12.76
CA ALA A 640 28.61 16.02 -11.70
C ALA A 640 29.37 16.51 -10.46
N ARG A 641 30.43 15.80 -10.04
CA ARG A 641 31.27 16.22 -8.90
C ARG A 641 32.08 17.47 -9.22
N SER A 642 32.48 17.65 -10.47
CA SER A 642 33.16 18.87 -10.91
C SER A 642 32.23 20.09 -10.90
N ALA A 643 30.97 19.91 -11.29
CA ALA A 643 29.96 20.97 -11.26
C ALA A 643 29.50 21.28 -9.84
N LYS A 644 29.27 20.26 -9.02
CA LYS A 644 28.76 20.38 -7.65
C LYS A 644 29.38 19.31 -6.73
N PRO A 645 30.48 19.64 -6.02
CA PRO A 645 31.22 18.69 -5.18
C PRO A 645 30.39 18.02 -4.09
N ASP A 646 29.40 18.74 -3.54
CA ASP A 646 28.53 18.26 -2.46
C ASP A 646 27.27 17.52 -2.96
N LEU A 647 27.13 17.29 -4.27
CA LEU A 647 25.99 16.59 -4.86
C LEU A 647 25.93 15.13 -4.42
N ILE A 648 24.75 14.64 -4.04
CA ILE A 648 24.51 13.20 -3.90
C ILE A 648 24.32 12.57 -5.28
N LEU A 649 25.16 11.60 -5.64
CA LEU A 649 24.89 10.74 -6.80
C LEU A 649 24.24 9.44 -6.32
N SER A 650 22.98 9.23 -6.69
CA SER A 650 22.24 8.01 -6.34
C SER A 650 21.82 7.24 -7.58
N ALA A 651 21.53 5.94 -7.46
CA ALA A 651 21.11 5.13 -8.60
C ALA A 651 19.98 4.16 -8.25
N ALA A 652 18.97 4.10 -9.11
CA ALA A 652 17.96 3.04 -9.14
C ALA A 652 18.55 1.81 -9.84
N VAL A 653 18.72 0.72 -9.09
CA VAL A 653 19.39 -0.50 -9.60
C VAL A 653 18.59 -1.75 -9.32
N TRP A 654 18.77 -2.77 -10.14
CA TRP A 654 18.22 -4.08 -9.82
C TRP A 654 19.04 -4.77 -8.71
N PRO A 655 18.39 -5.51 -7.79
CA PRO A 655 19.08 -6.21 -6.70
C PRO A 655 19.72 -7.57 -7.12
N ASN A 656 19.64 -7.95 -8.40
CA ASN A 656 20.23 -9.19 -8.95
C ASN A 656 21.64 -8.96 -9.54
N TYR A 657 22.58 -8.51 -8.71
CA TYR A 657 23.91 -8.06 -9.14
C TYR A 657 24.77 -9.07 -9.92
N ASP A 658 24.46 -10.36 -9.88
CA ASP A 658 25.20 -11.38 -10.65
C ASP A 658 24.64 -11.56 -12.07
N THR A 659 23.36 -11.26 -12.30
CA THR A 659 22.70 -11.46 -13.60
C THR A 659 22.32 -10.15 -14.28
N ALA A 660 22.22 -9.04 -13.54
CA ALA A 660 21.96 -7.71 -14.08
C ALA A 660 22.97 -7.23 -15.14
N PRO A 661 24.29 -7.54 -15.05
CA PRO A 661 25.24 -7.18 -16.11
C PRO A 661 24.90 -7.87 -17.44
N ALA A 662 24.61 -9.18 -17.41
CA ALA A 662 24.28 -9.93 -18.61
C ALA A 662 22.90 -9.56 -19.20
N LEU A 663 21.90 -9.30 -18.34
CA LEU A 663 20.52 -9.04 -18.75
C LEU A 663 20.25 -7.57 -19.13
N PHE A 664 20.97 -6.64 -18.51
CA PHE A 664 20.68 -5.21 -18.59
C PHE A 664 21.91 -4.35 -18.86
N ALA A 665 23.12 -4.91 -18.90
CA ALA A 665 24.38 -4.14 -18.87
C ALA A 665 24.47 -3.20 -17.64
N GLN A 666 23.85 -3.58 -16.52
CA GLN A 666 23.87 -2.82 -15.27
C GLN A 666 24.82 -3.47 -14.26
N GLU A 667 26.04 -2.95 -14.14
CA GLU A 667 27.09 -3.47 -13.26
C GLU A 667 27.35 -2.56 -12.07
N THR A 668 26.46 -2.62 -11.08
CA THR A 668 26.52 -1.76 -9.89
C THR A 668 27.77 -2.01 -9.04
N LYS A 669 28.35 -3.23 -9.05
CA LYS A 669 29.55 -3.54 -8.26
C LYS A 669 30.75 -2.71 -8.72
N THR A 670 30.83 -2.40 -10.02
CA THR A 670 31.88 -1.53 -10.56
C THR A 670 31.71 -0.11 -10.05
N TRP A 671 30.50 0.44 -10.12
CA TRP A 671 30.23 1.83 -9.73
C TRP A 671 30.47 2.06 -8.24
N THR A 672 30.03 1.13 -7.38
CA THR A 672 30.33 1.17 -5.94
C THR A 672 31.82 0.93 -5.70
N GLY A 673 32.45 0.01 -6.43
CA GLY A 673 33.87 -0.29 -6.38
C GLY A 673 34.75 0.95 -6.59
N LYS A 674 34.40 1.78 -7.57
CA LYS A 674 35.03 3.06 -7.93
C LYS A 674 34.61 4.25 -7.06
N ASN A 675 33.76 4.05 -6.06
CA ASN A 675 33.19 5.11 -5.20
C ASN A 675 32.36 6.17 -5.95
N GLU A 676 31.80 5.86 -7.11
CA GLU A 676 31.07 6.83 -7.93
C GLU A 676 29.69 7.14 -7.36
N ILE A 677 29.00 6.13 -6.85
CA ILE A 677 27.65 6.24 -6.27
C ILE A 677 27.73 6.44 -4.75
N ASP A 678 26.92 7.36 -4.24
CA ASP A 678 26.77 7.69 -2.81
C ASP A 678 25.59 6.96 -2.16
N GLN A 679 24.56 6.66 -2.95
CA GLN A 679 23.40 5.91 -2.49
C GLN A 679 22.89 4.93 -3.56
N ILE A 680 22.76 3.67 -3.15
CA ILE A 680 22.06 2.63 -3.89
C ILE A 680 20.60 2.68 -3.46
N VAL A 681 19.69 2.80 -4.43
CA VAL A 681 18.25 2.60 -4.21
C VAL A 681 17.83 1.38 -5.02
N HIS A 682 17.95 0.18 -4.44
CA HIS A 682 17.67 -1.04 -5.20
C HIS A 682 16.16 -1.24 -5.36
N MET A 683 15.69 -1.63 -6.54
CA MET A 683 14.28 -1.83 -6.84
C MET A 683 13.81 -3.22 -6.34
N SER A 684 13.41 -3.32 -5.06
CA SER A 684 12.82 -4.54 -4.49
C SER A 684 11.30 -4.50 -4.54
N TYR A 685 10.75 -4.61 -5.77
CA TYR A 685 9.30 -4.62 -5.99
C TYR A 685 8.71 -6.01 -5.77
N VAL A 686 8.81 -6.47 -4.52
CA VAL A 686 8.35 -7.78 -4.06
C VAL A 686 7.16 -7.66 -3.11
N ARG A 687 6.32 -8.70 -3.06
CA ARG A 687 5.14 -8.79 -2.18
C ARG A 687 5.45 -9.51 -0.86
N ASP A 688 6.72 -9.53 -0.45
CA ASP A 688 7.20 -10.26 0.71
C ASP A 688 8.40 -9.57 1.36
N ALA A 689 8.36 -9.37 2.66
CA ALA A 689 9.43 -8.68 3.38
C ALA A 689 10.73 -9.50 3.47
N SER A 690 10.66 -10.84 3.46
CA SER A 690 11.86 -11.69 3.55
C SER A 690 12.67 -11.66 2.25
N LEU A 691 12.01 -11.61 1.09
CA LEU A 691 12.67 -11.37 -0.19
C LEU A 691 13.38 -10.03 -0.21
N LEU A 692 12.69 -8.99 0.27
CA LEU A 692 13.23 -7.64 0.34
C LEU A 692 14.47 -7.59 1.25
N VAL A 693 14.45 -8.28 2.39
CA VAL A 693 15.63 -8.43 3.26
C VAL A 693 16.77 -9.15 2.54
N GLY A 694 16.47 -10.15 1.70
CA GLY A 694 17.46 -10.81 0.85
C GLY A 694 18.14 -9.84 -0.11
N ASP A 695 17.35 -9.00 -0.78
CA ASP A 695 17.85 -7.96 -1.69
C ASP A 695 18.66 -6.89 -0.94
N MET A 696 18.20 -6.47 0.24
CA MET A 696 18.91 -5.52 1.11
C MET A 696 20.28 -6.06 1.52
N ARG A 697 20.38 -7.32 1.93
CA ARG A 697 21.66 -7.93 2.33
C ARG A 697 22.67 -7.98 1.17
N LYS A 698 22.23 -8.37 -0.03
CA LYS A 698 23.08 -8.34 -1.23
C LYS A 698 23.56 -6.93 -1.55
N SER A 699 22.66 -5.95 -1.42
CA SER A 699 22.95 -4.54 -1.69
C SER A 699 23.95 -3.95 -0.68
N LEU A 700 23.82 -4.31 0.60
CA LEU A 700 24.78 -3.91 1.65
C LEU A 700 26.16 -4.53 1.42
N ASP A 701 26.21 -5.80 1.00
CA ASP A 701 27.45 -6.51 0.68
C ASP A 701 28.22 -5.82 -0.45
N ILE A 702 27.56 -5.55 -1.58
CA ILE A 702 28.21 -4.86 -2.72
C ILE A 702 28.53 -3.38 -2.43
N ALA A 703 27.79 -2.74 -1.53
CA ALA A 703 28.09 -1.38 -1.12
C ALA A 703 29.37 -1.33 -0.28
N GLY A 704 29.62 -2.33 0.57
CA GLY A 704 30.87 -2.44 1.35
C GLY A 704 31.14 -1.25 2.28
N GLY A 705 30.12 -0.45 2.61
CA GLY A 705 30.26 0.83 3.32
C GLY A 705 30.77 2.00 2.46
N LYS A 706 30.69 1.90 1.13
CA LYS A 706 31.04 2.95 0.16
C LYS A 706 29.83 3.77 -0.30
N ALA A 707 28.63 3.25 -0.06
CA ALA A 707 27.36 3.90 -0.37
C ALA A 707 26.33 3.56 0.70
N PHE A 708 25.39 4.47 0.95
CA PHE A 708 24.17 4.16 1.70
C PHE A 708 23.26 3.27 0.85
N VAL A 709 22.49 2.38 1.48
CA VAL A 709 21.59 1.47 0.76
C VAL A 709 20.16 1.68 1.24
N ALA A 710 19.31 2.17 0.35
CA ALA A 710 17.87 2.21 0.54
C ALA A 710 17.17 1.17 -0.35
N SER A 711 15.98 0.73 0.06
CA SER A 711 15.16 -0.19 -0.74
C SER A 711 13.98 0.54 -1.38
N GLY A 712 13.82 0.38 -2.69
CA GLY A 712 12.65 0.78 -3.43
C GLY A 712 11.49 -0.18 -3.18
N VAL A 713 10.41 0.33 -2.57
CA VAL A 713 9.20 -0.42 -2.20
C VAL A 713 8.10 -0.12 -3.21
N GLY A 714 7.56 -1.16 -3.84
CA GLY A 714 6.55 -1.00 -4.91
C GLY A 714 5.13 -0.77 -4.40
N ALA A 715 4.84 0.45 -3.95
CA ALA A 715 3.49 0.86 -3.52
C ALA A 715 2.42 0.62 -4.60
N TYR A 716 2.78 0.70 -5.89
CA TYR A 716 1.89 0.43 -7.03
C TYR A 716 1.32 -1.00 -7.07
N MET A 717 1.87 -1.93 -6.29
CA MET A 717 1.35 -3.29 -6.16
C MET A 717 0.08 -3.37 -5.29
N TYR A 718 -0.29 -2.27 -4.63
CA TYR A 718 -1.44 -2.15 -3.74
C TYR A 718 -1.51 -3.30 -2.74
N VAL A 719 -0.41 -3.58 -2.03
CA VAL A 719 -0.37 -4.58 -0.95
C VAL A 719 -1.08 -4.09 0.32
N GLN A 720 -1.19 -4.91 1.36
CA GLN A 720 -1.77 -4.46 2.62
C GLN A 720 -0.87 -3.44 3.32
N ASP A 721 -1.47 -2.47 4.01
CA ASP A 721 -0.79 -1.45 4.82
C ASP A 721 0.21 -2.06 5.82
N THR A 722 -0.17 -3.17 6.45
CA THR A 722 0.68 -3.90 7.39
C THR A 722 1.96 -4.43 6.74
N LEU A 723 1.90 -4.84 5.47
CA LEU A 723 3.07 -5.31 4.75
C LEU A 723 4.01 -4.16 4.36
N ILE A 724 3.48 -2.98 4.00
CA ILE A 724 4.30 -1.79 3.75
C ILE A 724 5.07 -1.41 5.02
N ALA A 725 4.40 -1.33 6.16
CA ALA A 725 5.04 -1.04 7.44
C ALA A 725 6.07 -2.12 7.82
N GLU A 726 5.74 -3.40 7.59
CA GLU A 726 6.67 -4.52 7.79
C GLU A 726 7.92 -4.41 6.91
N GLN A 727 7.78 -4.10 5.62
CA GLN A 727 8.92 -3.93 4.72
C GLN A 727 9.85 -2.80 5.19
N VAL A 728 9.33 -1.65 5.60
CA VAL A 728 10.14 -0.56 6.15
C VAL A 728 10.86 -0.98 7.43
N ARG A 729 10.15 -1.63 8.36
CA ARG A 729 10.74 -2.15 9.60
C ARG A 729 11.87 -3.14 9.31
N GLU A 730 11.65 -4.09 8.40
CA GLU A 730 12.62 -5.14 8.12
C GLU A 730 13.85 -4.62 7.35
N VAL A 731 13.69 -3.58 6.51
CA VAL A 731 14.84 -2.82 5.97
C VAL A 731 15.69 -2.23 7.07
N ASN A 732 15.05 -1.56 8.03
CA ASN A 732 15.73 -0.93 9.14
C ASN A 732 16.47 -1.98 10.00
N ARG A 733 15.82 -3.11 10.29
CA ARG A 733 16.43 -4.24 11.01
C ARG A 733 17.58 -4.90 10.26
N ALA A 734 17.54 -4.93 8.93
CA ALA A 734 18.60 -5.48 8.10
C ALA A 734 19.84 -4.56 7.98
N GLY A 735 19.82 -3.37 8.59
CA GLY A 735 20.92 -2.40 8.52
C GLY A 735 20.84 -1.45 7.32
N GLY A 736 19.71 -1.43 6.61
CA GLY A 736 19.48 -0.48 5.52
C GLY A 736 19.39 0.97 6.01
N ALA A 737 19.72 1.88 5.11
CA ALA A 737 19.70 3.33 5.33
C ALA A 737 18.30 3.95 5.16
N GLY A 738 17.28 3.15 4.85
CA GLY A 738 15.88 3.58 4.68
C GLY A 738 15.21 3.00 3.44
N THR A 739 14.08 3.59 3.03
CA THR A 739 13.28 3.13 1.90
C THR A 739 12.87 4.26 0.97
N ALA A 740 12.48 3.91 -0.25
CA ALA A 740 11.92 4.82 -1.23
C ALA A 740 10.62 4.23 -1.81
N MET A 741 9.52 4.98 -1.79
CA MET A 741 8.23 4.49 -2.27
C MET A 741 8.06 4.73 -3.77
N PHE A 742 7.78 3.67 -4.53
CA PHE A 742 7.44 3.75 -5.96
C PHE A 742 5.94 3.51 -6.18
N GLU A 743 5.15 4.54 -6.44
CA GLU A 743 5.49 5.98 -6.52
C GLU A 743 4.40 6.83 -5.86
N TYR A 744 4.57 8.16 -5.85
CA TYR A 744 3.64 9.13 -5.24
C TYR A 744 2.15 8.78 -5.42
N GLU A 745 1.64 8.59 -6.63
CA GLU A 745 0.20 8.37 -6.82
C GLU A 745 -0.25 7.05 -6.18
N ALA A 746 0.57 6.01 -6.25
CA ALA A 746 0.27 4.74 -5.59
C ALA A 746 0.36 4.84 -4.06
N THR A 747 1.31 5.59 -3.52
CA THR A 747 1.48 5.78 -2.08
C THR A 747 0.28 6.49 -1.46
N PHE A 748 -0.10 7.64 -2.02
CA PHE A 748 -1.22 8.43 -1.50
C PHE A 748 -2.57 7.86 -1.94
N GLY A 749 -2.68 7.31 -3.14
CA GLY A 749 -3.88 6.64 -3.63
C GLY A 749 -4.19 5.32 -2.91
N GLY A 750 -3.15 4.64 -2.41
CA GLY A 750 -3.27 3.46 -1.54
C GLY A 750 -3.54 3.80 -0.07
N GLY A 751 -3.45 5.06 0.35
CA GLY A 751 -3.61 5.49 1.75
C GLY A 751 -2.42 5.13 2.66
N TYR A 752 -1.26 4.81 2.08
CA TYR A 752 -0.09 4.38 2.85
C TYR A 752 0.58 5.51 3.63
N ASP A 753 0.37 6.76 3.22
CA ASP A 753 0.87 7.97 3.90
C ASP A 753 0.46 8.02 5.37
N ARG A 754 -0.78 7.64 5.67
CA ARG A 754 -1.30 7.60 7.04
C ARG A 754 -0.60 6.57 7.91
N VAL A 755 -0.45 5.33 7.42
CA VAL A 755 0.12 4.24 8.23
C VAL A 755 1.63 4.39 8.40
N LEU A 756 2.30 4.96 7.40
CA LEU A 756 3.71 5.33 7.48
C LEU A 756 3.91 6.42 8.54
N SER A 757 3.21 7.56 8.42
CA SER A 757 3.36 8.70 9.35
C SER A 757 2.86 8.43 10.77
N LEU A 758 1.99 7.45 10.97
CA LEU A 758 1.59 7.01 12.32
C LEU A 758 2.59 6.03 12.95
N GLY A 759 3.21 5.17 12.13
CA GLY A 759 4.07 4.09 12.58
C GLY A 759 5.55 4.33 12.29
N VAL A 760 6.08 3.63 11.28
CA VAL A 760 7.52 3.59 10.96
C VAL A 760 8.12 4.96 10.64
N TYR A 761 7.35 5.93 10.17
CA TYR A 761 7.78 7.32 9.91
C TYR A 761 7.26 8.33 10.93
N ARG A 762 6.74 7.90 12.08
CA ARG A 762 6.17 8.77 13.13
C ARG A 762 7.05 9.95 13.53
N ASN A 763 8.32 9.71 13.77
CA ASN A 763 9.26 10.77 14.12
C ASN A 763 9.76 11.43 12.83
N GLU A 764 9.94 12.76 12.79
CA GLU A 764 10.66 13.36 11.66
C GLU A 764 12.08 12.78 11.56
N ALA A 765 12.56 12.61 10.32
CA ALA A 765 13.89 12.06 10.06
C ALA A 765 14.63 12.86 9.00
N VAL A 766 15.96 12.80 9.07
CA VAL A 766 16.84 13.27 8.00
C VAL A 766 17.51 12.09 7.29
N ARG A 767 17.84 12.27 6.01
CA ARG A 767 18.59 11.28 5.24
C ARG A 767 20.00 11.11 5.87
N PRO A 768 20.53 9.88 5.97
CA PRO A 768 21.92 9.66 6.35
C PRO A 768 22.88 10.38 5.39
N ASP A 769 23.88 11.10 5.92
CA ASP A 769 24.83 11.86 5.11
C ASP A 769 26.24 11.79 5.70
N TYR A 770 27.22 11.62 4.81
CA TYR A 770 28.64 11.60 5.16
C TYR A 770 29.33 12.95 4.87
N ARG A 771 28.63 13.95 4.32
CA ARG A 771 29.19 15.30 4.08
C ARG A 771 28.82 16.29 5.17
N HIS A 772 27.57 16.28 5.60
CA HIS A 772 27.06 17.16 6.65
C HIS A 772 27.00 16.46 8.01
N THR A 773 27.30 17.20 9.08
CA THR A 773 27.34 16.67 10.45
C THR A 773 25.94 16.50 11.06
N LYS A 774 24.93 17.15 10.50
CA LYS A 774 23.55 17.22 11.04
C LYS A 774 22.92 15.84 11.28
N PRO A 775 22.97 14.87 10.35
CA PRO A 775 22.35 13.56 10.58
C PRO A 775 22.93 12.80 11.77
N LEU A 776 24.26 12.70 11.87
CA LEU A 776 24.90 12.04 13.01
C LEU A 776 24.66 12.81 14.32
N THR A 777 24.61 14.15 14.27
CA THR A 777 24.26 14.97 15.43
C THR A 777 22.86 14.63 15.95
N LEU A 778 21.87 14.56 15.07
CA LEU A 778 20.50 14.19 15.43
C LEU A 778 20.43 12.76 15.98
N TRP A 779 21.17 11.82 15.38
CA TRP A 779 21.25 10.45 15.86
C TRP A 779 21.82 10.34 17.28
N LEU A 780 22.92 11.03 17.58
CA LEU A 780 23.51 11.03 18.92
C LEU A 780 22.62 11.74 19.96
N LYS A 781 21.90 12.79 19.56
CA LYS A 781 20.88 13.43 20.42
C LYS A 781 19.72 12.48 20.71
N ASP A 782 19.30 11.69 19.73
CA ASP A 782 18.25 10.67 19.92
C ASP A 782 18.72 9.56 20.87
N MET A 783 19.99 9.16 20.84
CA MET A 783 20.56 8.27 21.86
C MET A 783 20.48 8.88 23.27
N VAL A 784 20.78 10.17 23.43
CA VAL A 784 20.62 10.89 24.71
C VAL A 784 19.15 10.89 25.15
N ARG A 785 18.22 11.19 24.23
CA ARG A 785 16.78 11.15 24.48
C ARG A 785 16.33 9.77 24.96
N LYS A 786 16.72 8.69 24.28
CA LYS A 786 16.39 7.31 24.66
C LYS A 786 16.89 6.95 26.06
N ILE A 787 18.07 7.43 26.46
CA ILE A 787 18.57 7.27 27.84
C ILE A 787 17.58 7.88 28.84
N ASP A 788 17.16 9.13 28.59
CA ASP A 788 16.33 9.90 29.52
C ASP A 788 14.86 9.47 29.53
N GLU A 789 14.31 9.09 28.38
CA GLU A 789 12.88 8.80 28.21
C GLU A 789 12.55 7.30 28.30
N ILE A 790 13.52 6.41 28.05
CA ILE A 790 13.28 4.96 27.97
C ILE A 790 14.16 4.22 28.96
N TYR A 791 15.48 4.32 28.85
CA TYR A 791 16.37 3.41 29.59
C TYR A 791 16.39 3.68 31.09
N VAL A 792 16.45 4.94 31.52
CA VAL A 792 16.36 5.29 32.96
C VAL A 792 14.96 5.04 33.51
N PRO A 793 13.86 5.51 32.90
CA PRO A 793 12.51 5.29 33.43
C PRO A 793 12.10 3.82 33.51
N LEU A 794 12.54 2.99 32.56
CA LEU A 794 12.29 1.54 32.56
C LEU A 794 13.34 0.75 33.36
N GLN A 795 14.19 1.42 34.14
CA GLN A 795 15.19 0.81 35.03
C GLN A 795 16.22 -0.07 34.30
N GLY A 796 16.49 0.24 33.03
CA GLY A 796 17.52 -0.39 32.22
C GLY A 796 18.94 0.08 32.55
N MET A 797 19.07 1.28 33.13
CA MET A 797 20.30 1.83 33.68
C MET A 797 20.01 2.81 34.83
N SER A 798 20.97 2.99 35.74
CA SER A 798 20.85 3.96 36.82
C SER A 798 21.06 5.41 36.33
N ALA A 799 20.57 6.40 37.08
CA ALA A 799 20.83 7.82 36.77
C ALA A 799 22.33 8.19 36.81
N HIS A 800 23.11 7.49 37.66
CA HIS A 800 24.56 7.63 37.72
C HIS A 800 25.21 7.16 36.41
N ASP A 801 24.85 5.96 35.94
CA ASP A 801 25.42 5.40 34.71
C ASP A 801 24.97 6.20 33.49
N ALA A 802 23.70 6.61 33.45
CA ALA A 802 23.17 7.51 32.43
C ALA A 802 24.00 8.79 32.29
N THR A 803 24.42 9.39 33.41
CA THR A 803 25.26 10.61 33.39
C THR A 803 26.60 10.35 32.69
N ARG A 804 27.25 9.20 32.96
CA ARG A 804 28.52 8.82 32.34
C ARG A 804 28.42 8.74 30.81
N TYR A 805 27.39 8.08 30.27
CA TYR A 805 27.22 7.95 28.82
C TYR A 805 26.75 9.23 28.14
N LYS A 806 25.84 9.98 28.78
CA LYS A 806 25.38 11.27 28.25
C LYS A 806 26.51 12.28 28.14
N ILE A 807 27.51 12.26 29.04
CA ILE A 807 28.70 13.13 28.91
C ILE A 807 29.43 12.82 27.59
N GLN A 808 29.69 11.54 27.29
CA GLN A 808 30.39 11.13 26.06
C GLN A 808 29.59 11.51 24.81
N LEU A 809 28.29 11.20 24.79
CA LEU A 809 27.39 11.57 23.68
C LEU A 809 27.37 13.09 23.46
N ASN A 810 27.24 13.87 24.54
CA ASN A 810 27.19 15.34 24.43
C ASN A 810 28.52 15.97 24.00
N ILE A 811 29.66 15.35 24.30
CA ILE A 811 30.96 15.78 23.75
C ILE A 811 30.93 15.64 22.22
N MET A 812 30.50 14.48 21.71
CA MET A 812 30.40 14.24 20.27
C MET A 812 29.40 15.17 19.59
N VAL A 813 28.23 15.38 20.20
CA VAL A 813 27.22 16.34 19.72
C VAL A 813 27.83 17.75 19.61
N LYS A 814 28.51 18.25 20.64
CA LYS A 814 29.14 19.57 20.61
C LYS A 814 30.23 19.70 19.53
N LEU A 815 31.01 18.64 19.32
CA LEU A 815 32.02 18.61 18.26
C LEU A 815 31.38 18.73 16.88
N LEU A 816 30.31 17.97 16.64
CA LEU A 816 29.59 17.97 15.36
C LEU A 816 28.84 19.28 15.12
N GLU A 817 28.20 19.86 16.14
CA GLU A 817 27.48 21.15 16.02
C GLU A 817 28.40 22.34 15.72
N ALA A 818 29.70 22.22 16.01
CA ALA A 818 30.66 23.28 15.74
C ALA A 818 30.96 23.47 14.23
N LYS A 819 30.51 22.54 13.37
CA LYS A 819 30.75 22.56 11.92
C LYS A 819 29.53 22.04 11.17
N GLU A 820 29.20 22.67 10.05
CA GLU A 820 28.11 22.19 9.17
C GLU A 820 28.52 20.94 8.38
N THR A 821 29.77 20.89 7.94
CA THR A 821 30.36 19.79 7.15
C THR A 821 31.49 19.07 7.87
N TYR A 822 31.72 17.82 7.51
CA TYR A 822 32.86 17.05 8.01
C TYR A 822 34.17 17.55 7.41
N ASN A 823 35.22 17.50 8.22
CA ASN A 823 36.61 17.49 7.76
C ASN A 823 37.34 16.28 8.40
N PRO A 824 38.50 15.87 7.86
CA PRO A 824 39.21 14.68 8.35
C PRO A 824 39.51 14.67 9.84
N LEU A 825 39.85 15.84 10.43
CA LEU A 825 40.16 15.95 11.85
C LEU A 825 38.92 15.78 12.72
N LEU A 826 37.80 16.42 12.35
CA LEU A 826 36.52 16.29 13.03
C LEU A 826 36.02 14.85 12.99
N ALA A 827 36.00 14.23 11.79
CA ALA A 827 35.54 12.86 11.63
C ALA A 827 36.37 11.88 12.47
N LYS A 828 37.70 12.02 12.44
CA LYS A 828 38.61 11.21 13.27
C LYS A 828 38.39 11.43 14.77
N ALA A 829 38.18 12.67 15.21
CA ALA A 829 37.94 12.99 16.61
C ALA A 829 36.62 12.37 17.12
N VAL A 830 35.53 12.49 16.34
CA VAL A 830 34.24 11.90 16.69
C VAL A 830 34.33 10.38 16.68
N LYS A 831 34.95 9.78 15.66
CA LYS A 831 35.18 8.33 15.58
C LYS A 831 35.94 7.81 16.80
N LEU A 832 37.01 8.48 17.23
CA LEU A 832 37.75 8.11 18.43
C LEU A 832 36.87 8.12 19.69
N GLN A 833 35.99 9.12 19.83
CA GLN A 833 35.04 9.17 20.95
C GLN A 833 34.00 8.05 20.87
N MET A 834 33.53 7.69 19.67
CA MET A 834 32.64 6.55 19.46
C MET A 834 33.34 5.23 19.81
N ASP A 835 34.60 5.03 19.40
CA ASP A 835 35.39 3.84 19.74
C ASP A 835 35.59 3.71 21.26
N VAL A 836 35.87 4.83 21.95
CA VAL A 836 35.93 4.87 23.42
C VAL A 836 34.58 4.48 24.03
N MET A 837 33.48 5.04 23.53
CA MET A 837 32.13 4.71 24.00
C MET A 837 31.80 3.23 23.77
N GLN A 838 32.19 2.65 22.63
CA GLN A 838 32.02 1.24 22.33
C GLN A 838 32.79 0.37 23.34
N GLY A 839 34.03 0.75 23.68
CA GLY A 839 34.81 0.11 24.73
C GLY A 839 34.11 0.16 26.09
N LEU A 840 33.54 1.31 26.47
CA LEU A 840 32.79 1.48 27.72
C LEU A 840 31.50 0.65 27.76
N LEU A 841 30.84 0.45 26.61
CA LEU A 841 29.64 -0.38 26.53
C LEU A 841 29.96 -1.88 26.55
N SER A 842 31.14 -2.28 26.07
CA SER A 842 31.40 -3.66 25.65
C SER A 842 31.13 -4.75 26.69
N HIS A 843 31.20 -4.46 28.00
CA HIS A 843 30.88 -5.42 29.06
C HIS A 843 30.46 -4.71 30.36
N ASP A 844 29.72 -3.59 30.30
CA ASP A 844 29.37 -2.85 31.53
C ASP A 844 28.32 -3.61 32.36
N PRO A 845 28.68 -4.20 33.52
CA PRO A 845 27.75 -5.04 34.27
C PRO A 845 26.69 -4.22 35.02
N SER A 846 26.82 -2.88 35.07
CA SER A 846 25.88 -1.99 35.75
C SER A 846 24.60 -1.71 34.95
N ILE A 847 24.57 -2.10 33.67
CA ILE A 847 23.48 -1.81 32.73
C ILE A 847 22.85 -3.12 32.27
N GLN A 848 21.54 -3.10 32.04
CA GLN A 848 20.85 -4.27 31.49
C GLN A 848 21.37 -4.62 30.09
N ALA A 849 21.56 -5.93 29.84
CA ALA A 849 22.13 -6.44 28.59
C ALA A 849 21.40 -5.95 27.33
N GLU A 850 20.07 -5.81 27.37
CA GLU A 850 19.31 -5.33 26.20
C GLU A 850 19.53 -3.83 25.94
N VAL A 851 19.70 -3.01 26.98
CA VAL A 851 20.09 -1.59 26.81
C VAL A 851 21.48 -1.49 26.20
N LEU A 852 22.44 -2.28 26.69
CA LEU A 852 23.78 -2.35 26.10
C LEU A 852 23.75 -2.71 24.61
N LYS A 853 22.98 -3.75 24.27
CA LYS A 853 22.81 -4.18 22.88
C LYS A 853 22.23 -3.06 22.01
N ARG A 854 21.19 -2.36 22.47
CA ARG A 854 20.60 -1.24 21.74
C ARG A 854 21.55 -0.08 21.54
N MET A 855 22.20 0.38 22.62
CA MET A 855 23.15 1.47 22.54
C MET A 855 24.32 1.11 21.61
N THR A 856 24.74 -0.16 21.61
CA THR A 856 25.78 -0.67 20.71
C THR A 856 25.31 -0.64 19.26
N THR A 857 24.10 -1.15 18.97
CA THR A 857 23.52 -1.10 17.61
C THR A 857 23.37 0.34 17.10
N ASP A 858 22.90 1.26 17.94
CA ASP A 858 22.77 2.67 17.55
C ASP A 858 24.15 3.29 17.30
N LEU A 859 25.16 2.98 18.12
CA LEU A 859 26.52 3.46 17.94
C LEU A 859 27.17 2.91 16.65
N GLU A 860 26.97 1.63 16.36
CA GLU A 860 27.45 0.97 15.14
C GLU A 860 26.86 1.60 13.88
N TYR A 861 25.55 1.91 13.88
CA TYR A 861 24.91 2.61 12.77
C TYR A 861 25.48 4.02 12.56
N GLY A 862 25.76 4.75 13.65
CA GLY A 862 26.45 6.04 13.57
C GLY A 862 27.88 5.91 13.01
N LEU A 863 28.64 4.88 13.44
CA LEU A 863 30.00 4.60 12.95
C LEU A 863 30.03 4.30 11.44
N GLN A 864 29.00 3.63 10.91
CA GLN A 864 28.89 3.39 9.46
C GLN A 864 28.84 4.70 8.66
N THR A 865 28.22 5.75 9.20
CA THR A 865 28.19 7.08 8.58
C THR A 865 29.60 7.68 8.50
N LEU A 866 30.40 7.58 9.57
CA LEU A 866 31.77 8.07 9.59
C LEU A 866 32.72 7.26 8.71
N LYS A 867 32.48 5.94 8.54
CA LYS A 867 33.27 5.09 7.64
C LYS A 867 33.23 5.62 6.20
N MET A 868 32.09 6.17 5.75
CA MET A 868 31.99 6.77 4.43
C MET A 868 32.83 8.04 4.28
N VAL A 869 33.00 8.83 5.34
CA VAL A 869 33.89 10.01 5.33
C VAL A 869 35.33 9.59 5.01
N ASP A 870 35.81 8.53 5.66
CA ASP A 870 37.16 7.98 5.46
C ASP A 870 37.32 7.45 4.03
N VAL A 871 36.35 6.68 3.52
CA VAL A 871 36.46 5.99 2.22
C VAL A 871 36.31 6.96 1.04
N LYS A 872 35.47 8.00 1.18
CA LYS A 872 35.23 8.99 0.12
C LYS A 872 36.31 10.08 0.07
N ASN A 873 37.33 10.02 0.93
CA ASN A 873 38.48 10.94 0.97
C ASN A 873 38.05 12.42 0.94
N ILE A 874 37.01 12.80 1.71
CA ILE A 874 36.63 14.21 1.85
C ILE A 874 37.85 14.95 2.42
N ARG A 875 38.43 15.86 1.63
CA ARG A 875 39.61 16.65 2.00
C ARG A 875 39.24 17.82 2.89
#